data_AF-A0A5D2AUT2-F1
#
_entry.id   AF-A0A5D2AUT2-F1
#
_cell.length_a   1.000
_cell.length_b   1.000
_cell.length_c   1.000
_cell.angle_alpha   90.00
_cell.angle_beta   90.00
_cell.angle_gamma   90.00
#
_symmetry.space_group_name_H-M   'P 1'
#
loop_
_entity.id
_entity.type
_entity.pdbx_description
1 polymer ?
#
loop_
_entity_poly.entity_id
_entity_poly.type
_entity_poly.pdbx_seq_one_letter_code
_entity_poly.pdbx_strand_id
1 'polypeptide(L)'
;MTTMARTSTGLAYPDRFYAAASYAGLDGSLNSNNNDVSSRFSNEVALILYALYQQATIGPCDVPKPSSWNPVEQSKWKSWQQLGNMATTEAMRLFVKILEEEDPGWYSRASNFVLEPTIDVQMNTITAENGSLVQTQDKDVISEGLGSVVIYDEWISPPITGQNPKARYQHGAAVLQEKMYIYGGNHNGRYLGDLHVLDFRSWTWSKVGTKAVESPSPLNIAPCAGHSLIPWGNKLLSIAGHMKDPSETIQVKAFDLQTGTWSMLNTYGRPPVSRGGQSVNLVGTTLVIFGGQGANRTLLNDLYILDLETMTWDEIDVAGVAPSPRSDHAAAVHAERYLLVFGGSSHATFFNDLHVLDLQTMEWSKPAQLGELPTPRAGHAGVTIGENWFIAGGGDNKSGASKTIVLNMSSFVWSVVTSVEGIVPLASEGLSLVVGSLKGDDILVSFGGYNGRYNSEVNILNPSCKLNLQSNIKEAPSAVHNVTNTTRDLRSEFEIGQGKIREIVMDNVDSKPTISECEKTNERIIATLKVEKQELESSLSEEKLQSLQLKQQLLEAETRNAELYKLQSVRGQLGTEQSRCFKLEVEVAELRQKLQTMETLEKELELLQRQKAASEQAALNAKQRQGASGVWGWLAGNPPEYTAIDNHA
;
A
#
# COMPACT_ATOMS: atom_id res chain seq x y z
N MET A 1 -26.90 11.81 39.82
CA MET A 1 -28.00 12.09 38.88
C MET A 1 -27.49 11.75 37.49
N THR A 2 -28.21 10.84 36.85
CA THR A 2 -27.85 10.05 35.66
C THR A 2 -27.90 10.91 34.40
N THR A 3 -26.80 11.05 33.68
CA THR A 3 -26.76 11.63 32.33
C THR A 3 -27.06 10.50 31.33
N MET A 4 -28.26 10.53 30.75
CA MET A 4 -28.67 9.57 29.72
C MET A 4 -27.95 9.84 28.40
N ALA A 5 -27.30 8.81 27.88
CA ALA A 5 -26.86 8.73 26.49
C ALA A 5 -28.09 8.62 25.57
N ARG A 6 -28.16 9.47 24.53
CA ARG A 6 -29.11 9.30 23.42
C ARG A 6 -28.65 8.12 22.56
N THR A 7 -29.21 6.94 22.80
CA THR A 7 -29.21 5.82 21.85
C THR A 7 -30.26 6.08 20.78
N SER A 8 -29.87 6.21 19.50
CA SER A 8 -30.82 6.18 18.38
C SER A 8 -31.35 4.75 18.21
N THR A 9 -32.48 4.45 18.82
CA THR A 9 -33.17 3.17 18.62
C THR A 9 -33.92 3.23 17.29
N GLY A 10 -33.34 2.67 16.22
CA GLY A 10 -34.11 2.28 15.03
C GLY A 10 -35.07 1.14 15.36
N LEU A 11 -36.10 0.93 14.52
CA LEU A 11 -37.03 -0.21 14.66
C LEU A 11 -36.27 -1.53 14.85
N ALA A 12 -36.75 -2.37 15.75
CA ALA A 12 -36.20 -3.72 15.95
C ALA A 12 -36.64 -4.66 14.80
N TYR A 13 -35.97 -5.79 14.64
CA TYR A 13 -36.48 -6.86 13.78
C TYR A 13 -37.63 -7.59 14.51
N PRO A 14 -38.72 -7.97 13.81
CA PRO A 14 -38.90 -7.95 12.36
C PRO A 14 -39.50 -6.65 11.79
N ASP A 15 -39.89 -5.67 12.61
CA ASP A 15 -40.59 -4.46 12.17
C ASP A 15 -39.78 -3.61 11.18
N ARG A 16 -38.46 -3.51 11.39
CA ARG A 16 -37.53 -2.84 10.45
C ARG A 16 -37.54 -3.49 9.07
N PHE A 17 -37.67 -4.82 9.01
CA PHE A 17 -37.76 -5.56 7.76
C PHE A 17 -39.09 -5.31 7.05
N TYR A 18 -40.22 -5.30 7.77
CA TYR A 18 -41.51 -5.01 7.15
C TYR A 18 -41.63 -3.56 6.67
N ALA A 19 -41.08 -2.60 7.42
CA ALA A 19 -40.98 -1.21 6.97
C ALA A 19 -40.13 -1.08 5.69
N ALA A 20 -39.01 -1.80 5.62
CA ALA A 20 -38.16 -1.88 4.43
C ALA A 20 -38.88 -2.53 3.25
N ALA A 21 -39.59 -3.64 3.47
CA ALA A 21 -40.34 -4.35 2.43
C ALA A 21 -41.49 -3.52 1.88
N SER A 22 -42.19 -2.77 2.74
CA SER A 22 -43.22 -1.81 2.34
C SER A 22 -42.64 -0.67 1.50
N TYR A 23 -41.51 -0.11 1.94
CA TYR A 23 -40.79 0.91 1.16
C TYR A 23 -40.34 0.39 -0.21
N ALA A 24 -39.88 -0.87 -0.28
CA ALA A 24 -39.48 -1.49 -1.53
C ALA A 24 -40.67 -1.82 -2.44
N GLY A 25 -41.91 -1.88 -1.93
CA GLY A 25 -43.11 -2.24 -2.69
C GLY A 25 -43.39 -3.75 -2.76
N LEU A 26 -42.91 -4.53 -1.79
CA LEU A 26 -43.09 -5.99 -1.71
C LEU A 26 -44.17 -6.45 -0.73
N ASP A 27 -44.77 -5.54 0.03
CA ASP A 27 -45.76 -5.84 1.08
C ASP A 27 -47.18 -6.14 0.55
N GLY A 28 -47.43 -5.95 -0.75
CA GLY A 28 -48.74 -6.19 -1.38
C GLY A 28 -49.79 -5.12 -1.08
N SER A 29 -49.42 -3.94 -0.55
CA SER A 29 -50.35 -2.85 -0.27
C SER A 29 -50.83 -2.17 -1.57
N LEU A 30 -52.13 -2.23 -1.83
CA LEU A 30 -52.80 -1.77 -3.06
C LEU A 30 -53.00 -0.24 -3.17
N ASN A 31 -52.38 0.56 -2.30
CA ASN A 31 -52.58 2.00 -2.29
C ASN A 31 -51.31 2.77 -2.66
N SER A 32 -51.38 3.46 -3.81
CA SER A 32 -50.47 4.51 -4.33
C SER A 32 -49.47 4.09 -5.43
N ASN A 33 -50.00 3.88 -6.64
CA ASN A 33 -49.46 4.23 -7.97
C ASN A 33 -47.92 4.24 -8.17
N ASN A 34 -47.43 3.24 -8.92
CA ASN A 34 -46.14 3.17 -9.66
C ASN A 34 -44.82 2.88 -8.91
N ASN A 35 -44.83 2.11 -7.83
CA ASN A 35 -43.58 1.65 -7.19
C ASN A 35 -43.52 0.12 -7.05
N ASP A 36 -43.43 -0.58 -8.18
CA ASP A 36 -42.95 -1.96 -8.17
C ASP A 36 -41.44 -1.94 -7.84
N VAL A 37 -40.92 -2.98 -7.19
CA VAL A 37 -39.48 -3.09 -6.91
C VAL A 37 -38.64 -2.88 -8.18
N SER A 38 -39.16 -3.31 -9.33
CA SER A 38 -38.53 -3.16 -10.64
C SER A 38 -38.45 -1.71 -11.15
N SER A 39 -39.29 -0.79 -10.65
CA SER A 39 -39.25 0.63 -11.04
C SER A 39 -38.29 1.45 -10.16
N ARG A 40 -37.94 0.96 -8.96
CA ARG A 40 -37.05 1.64 -8.02
C ARG A 40 -35.61 1.13 -8.03
N PHE A 41 -35.41 -0.14 -8.37
CA PHE A 41 -34.11 -0.79 -8.30
C PHE A 41 -33.73 -1.42 -9.63
N SER A 42 -32.43 -1.62 -9.85
CA SER A 42 -31.95 -2.37 -11.02
C SER A 42 -32.56 -3.78 -11.04
N ASN A 43 -32.73 -4.38 -12.23
CA ASN A 43 -33.35 -5.70 -12.38
C ASN A 43 -32.65 -6.79 -11.53
N GLU A 44 -31.33 -6.69 -11.34
CA GLU A 44 -30.56 -7.64 -10.52
C GLU A 44 -30.87 -7.47 -9.02
N VAL A 45 -30.87 -6.23 -8.53
CA VAL A 45 -31.21 -5.89 -7.14
C VAL A 45 -32.67 -6.25 -6.85
N ALA A 46 -33.56 -5.96 -7.79
CA ALA A 46 -34.98 -6.31 -7.71
C ALA A 46 -35.20 -7.82 -7.50
N LEU A 47 -34.46 -8.66 -8.24
CA LEU A 47 -34.53 -10.11 -8.13
C LEU A 47 -33.97 -10.63 -6.81
N ILE A 48 -32.94 -10.00 -6.26
CA ILE A 48 -32.34 -10.39 -4.97
C ILE A 48 -33.24 -9.95 -3.81
N LEU A 49 -33.77 -8.72 -3.84
CA LEU A 49 -34.73 -8.23 -2.85
C LEU A 49 -36.00 -9.10 -2.85
N TYR A 50 -36.52 -9.45 -4.03
CA TYR A 50 -37.62 -10.40 -4.13
C TYR A 50 -37.28 -11.76 -3.50
N ALA A 51 -36.14 -12.35 -3.85
CA ALA A 51 -35.73 -13.66 -3.32
C ALA A 51 -35.56 -13.65 -1.79
N LEU A 52 -34.91 -12.61 -1.24
CA LEU A 52 -34.74 -12.46 0.21
C LEU A 52 -36.06 -12.22 0.93
N TYR A 53 -37.00 -11.50 0.31
CA TYR A 53 -38.34 -11.32 0.84
C TYR A 53 -39.11 -12.65 0.91
N GLN A 54 -39.05 -13.47 -0.15
CA GLN A 54 -39.66 -14.80 -0.15
C GLN A 54 -38.98 -15.73 0.88
N GLN A 55 -37.65 -15.70 0.98
CA GLN A 55 -36.91 -16.47 1.99
C GLN A 55 -37.25 -16.05 3.43
N ALA A 56 -37.50 -14.75 3.66
CA ALA A 56 -37.85 -14.20 4.96
C ALA A 56 -39.31 -14.46 5.36
N THR A 57 -40.24 -14.55 4.39
CA THR A 57 -41.68 -14.67 4.68
C THR A 57 -42.23 -16.08 4.49
N ILE A 58 -41.64 -16.86 3.59
CA ILE A 58 -42.07 -18.22 3.24
C ILE A 58 -41.01 -19.26 3.67
N GLY A 59 -39.73 -18.96 3.48
CA GLY A 59 -38.62 -19.89 3.75
C GLY A 59 -37.94 -20.40 2.47
N PRO A 60 -37.27 -21.57 2.51
CA PRO A 60 -36.61 -22.14 1.34
C PRO A 60 -37.54 -22.32 0.13
N CYS A 61 -36.98 -22.25 -1.08
CA CYS A 61 -37.73 -22.36 -2.33
C CYS A 61 -38.20 -23.79 -2.59
N ASP A 62 -39.41 -24.13 -2.13
CA ASP A 62 -40.06 -25.44 -2.35
C ASP A 62 -41.06 -25.45 -3.52
N VAL A 63 -41.15 -24.34 -4.25
CA VAL A 63 -42.05 -24.21 -5.41
C VAL A 63 -41.47 -24.92 -6.65
N PRO A 64 -42.30 -25.65 -7.42
CA PRO A 64 -41.85 -26.35 -8.62
C PRO A 64 -41.33 -25.36 -9.67
N LYS A 65 -40.30 -25.78 -10.41
CA LYS A 65 -39.66 -24.95 -11.44
C LYS A 65 -40.69 -24.47 -12.48
N PRO A 66 -40.79 -23.15 -12.72
CA PRO A 66 -41.77 -22.60 -13.66
C PRO A 66 -41.41 -22.90 -15.13
N SER A 67 -42.40 -22.80 -16.01
CA SER A 67 -42.27 -23.02 -17.44
C SER A 67 -41.23 -22.08 -18.08
N SER A 68 -40.40 -22.61 -18.98
CA SER A 68 -39.37 -21.86 -19.73
C SER A 68 -39.94 -20.75 -20.62
N TRP A 69 -41.26 -20.72 -20.84
CA TRP A 69 -41.95 -19.70 -21.64
C TRP A 69 -42.26 -18.41 -20.84
N ASN A 70 -41.96 -18.37 -19.54
CA ASN A 70 -42.07 -17.16 -18.71
C ASN A 70 -40.70 -16.79 -18.07
N PRO A 71 -39.89 -15.94 -18.75
CA PRO A 71 -38.52 -15.65 -18.33
C PRO A 71 -38.43 -14.86 -17.01
N VAL A 72 -39.46 -14.07 -16.67
CA VAL A 72 -39.51 -13.29 -15.43
C VAL A 72 -39.68 -14.21 -14.22
N GLU A 73 -40.66 -15.11 -14.29
CA GLU A 73 -40.91 -16.08 -13.22
C GLU A 73 -39.75 -17.08 -13.08
N GLN A 74 -39.08 -17.43 -14.20
CA GLN A 74 -37.87 -18.24 -14.15
C GLN A 74 -36.71 -17.54 -13.44
N SER A 75 -36.55 -16.23 -13.64
CA SER A 75 -35.49 -15.44 -13.00
C SER A 75 -35.75 -15.26 -11.51
N LYS A 76 -37.00 -14.98 -11.12
CA LYS A 76 -37.43 -14.93 -9.71
C LYS A 76 -37.22 -16.26 -8.99
N TRP A 77 -37.67 -17.36 -9.60
CA TRP A 77 -37.52 -18.71 -9.06
C TRP A 77 -36.04 -19.08 -8.88
N LYS A 78 -35.20 -18.78 -9.89
CA LYS A 78 -33.76 -19.07 -9.83
C LYS A 78 -33.07 -18.26 -8.74
N SER A 79 -33.41 -16.98 -8.59
CA SER A 79 -32.88 -16.11 -7.53
C SER A 79 -33.22 -16.63 -6.14
N TRP A 80 -34.48 -17.05 -5.92
CA TRP A 80 -34.91 -17.62 -4.64
C TRP A 80 -34.28 -18.99 -4.37
N GLN A 81 -34.20 -19.87 -5.37
CA GLN A 81 -33.56 -21.19 -5.23
C GLN A 81 -32.08 -21.08 -4.83
N GLN A 82 -31.36 -20.06 -5.30
CA GLN A 82 -29.94 -19.85 -4.98
C GLN A 82 -29.68 -19.53 -3.50
N LEU A 83 -30.69 -19.09 -2.75
CA LEU A 83 -30.55 -18.81 -1.31
C LEU A 83 -30.54 -20.09 -0.45
N GLY A 84 -30.98 -21.23 -1.00
CA GLY A 84 -30.96 -22.52 -0.31
C GLY A 84 -31.66 -22.51 1.05
N ASN A 85 -30.97 -23.00 2.08
CA ASN A 85 -31.50 -23.13 3.44
C ASN A 85 -31.18 -21.91 4.33
N MET A 86 -31.06 -20.71 3.74
CA MET A 86 -30.79 -19.48 4.48
C MET A 86 -31.84 -19.23 5.57
N ALA A 87 -31.40 -18.85 6.77
CA ALA A 87 -32.29 -18.60 7.90
C ALA A 87 -33.16 -17.35 7.65
N THR A 88 -34.43 -17.40 8.06
CA THR A 88 -35.38 -16.28 7.93
C THR A 88 -34.84 -14.96 8.50
N THR A 89 -34.19 -15.00 9.65
CA THR A 89 -33.61 -13.80 10.30
C THR A 89 -32.41 -13.24 9.54
N GLU A 90 -31.65 -14.09 8.87
CA GLU A 90 -30.55 -13.70 8.00
C GLU A 90 -31.07 -13.07 6.71
N ALA A 91 -32.11 -13.66 6.10
CA ALA A 91 -32.79 -13.10 4.94
C ALA A 91 -33.38 -11.70 5.23
N MET A 92 -34.03 -11.52 6.40
CA MET A 92 -34.55 -10.20 6.83
C MET A 92 -33.44 -9.16 6.97
N ARG A 93 -32.30 -9.53 7.57
CA ARG A 93 -31.16 -8.61 7.76
C ARG A 93 -30.48 -8.26 6.44
N LEU A 94 -30.29 -9.24 5.57
CA LEU A 94 -29.71 -9.03 4.24
C LEU A 94 -30.63 -8.17 3.37
N PHE A 95 -31.95 -8.35 3.45
CA PHE A 95 -32.91 -7.51 2.75
C PHE A 95 -32.76 -6.03 3.14
N VAL A 96 -32.79 -5.74 4.45
CA VAL A 96 -32.64 -4.36 4.96
C VAL A 96 -31.26 -3.80 4.60
N LYS A 97 -30.21 -4.61 4.69
CA LYS A 97 -28.84 -4.19 4.35
C LYS A 97 -28.70 -3.81 2.88
N ILE A 98 -29.23 -4.62 1.96
CA ILE A 98 -29.21 -4.31 0.52
C ILE A 98 -30.04 -3.05 0.25
N LEU A 99 -31.19 -2.88 0.91
CA LEU A 99 -31.99 -1.67 0.77
C LEU A 99 -31.26 -0.41 1.28
N GLU A 100 -30.51 -0.51 2.38
CA GLU A 100 -29.67 0.58 2.92
C GLU A 100 -28.50 0.93 2.01
N GLU A 101 -27.93 -0.06 1.32
CA GLU A 101 -26.85 0.14 0.36
C GLU A 101 -27.35 0.78 -0.94
N GLU A 102 -28.50 0.35 -1.44
CA GLU A 102 -29.08 0.85 -2.70
C GLU A 102 -29.78 2.19 -2.52
N ASP A 103 -30.37 2.44 -1.35
CA ASP A 103 -31.03 3.70 -1.04
C ASP A 103 -30.87 4.14 0.43
N PRO A 104 -29.73 4.76 0.80
CA PRO A 104 -29.40 5.13 2.20
C PRO A 104 -30.42 6.03 2.90
N GLY A 105 -31.27 6.74 2.14
CA GLY A 105 -32.31 7.61 2.67
C GLY A 105 -33.66 6.94 2.89
N TRP A 106 -33.78 5.63 2.66
CA TRP A 106 -35.07 4.93 2.68
C TRP A 106 -35.76 5.04 4.04
N TYR A 107 -35.01 4.95 5.14
CA TYR A 107 -35.59 4.94 6.49
C TYR A 107 -36.29 6.26 6.81
N SER A 108 -35.68 7.40 6.49
CA SER A 108 -36.30 8.73 6.68
C SER A 108 -37.54 8.92 5.78
N ARG A 109 -37.54 8.35 4.57
CA ARG A 109 -38.70 8.42 3.66
C ARG A 109 -39.82 7.44 4.03
N ALA A 110 -39.49 6.27 4.57
CA ALA A 110 -40.45 5.31 5.11
C ALA A 110 -41.08 5.81 6.42
N SER A 111 -40.32 6.55 7.24
CA SER A 111 -40.80 7.16 8.49
C SER A 111 -41.88 8.22 8.26
N ASN A 112 -41.87 8.92 7.11
CA ASN A 112 -42.92 9.87 6.74
C ASN A 112 -44.28 9.20 6.45
N PHE A 113 -44.34 7.87 6.37
CA PHE A 113 -45.58 7.09 6.22
C PHE A 113 -46.17 6.60 7.55
N VAL A 114 -45.44 6.71 8.66
CA VAL A 114 -45.92 6.30 9.98
C VAL A 114 -46.41 7.54 10.71
N LEU A 115 -47.74 7.72 10.74
CA LEU A 115 -48.41 8.71 11.59
C LEU A 115 -48.13 8.35 13.07
N GLU A 116 -47.21 9.08 13.73
CA GLU A 116 -47.23 9.17 15.20
C GLU A 116 -48.31 10.17 15.65
N PRO A 117 -49.00 9.89 16.77
CA PRO A 117 -50.06 10.75 17.27
C PRO A 117 -49.49 12.06 17.83
N THR A 118 -50.21 13.14 17.52
CA THR A 118 -49.98 14.53 17.90
C THR A 118 -49.78 14.74 19.40
N ILE A 119 -48.71 15.46 19.75
CA ILE A 119 -48.71 16.40 20.89
C ILE A 119 -48.07 17.70 20.41
N ASP A 120 -48.89 18.73 20.27
CA ASP A 120 -48.51 20.10 19.95
C ASP A 120 -47.64 20.71 21.06
N VAL A 121 -46.48 21.28 20.71
CA VAL A 121 -46.06 22.58 21.27
C VAL A 121 -45.30 23.38 20.20
N GLN A 122 -45.81 24.59 20.02
CA GLN A 122 -45.58 25.63 19.04
C GLN A 122 -44.22 26.34 19.17
N MET A 123 -43.54 26.61 18.05
CA MET A 123 -42.82 27.88 17.88
C MET A 123 -42.77 28.32 16.42
N ASN A 124 -43.03 29.61 16.26
CA ASN A 124 -43.51 30.30 15.06
C ASN A 124 -42.56 30.31 13.85
N THR A 125 -43.17 30.13 12.69
CA THR A 125 -42.68 30.48 11.35
C THR A 125 -42.54 32.00 11.18
N ILE A 126 -41.48 32.45 10.51
CA ILE A 126 -41.54 33.65 9.66
C ILE A 126 -41.01 33.27 8.27
N THR A 127 -41.87 33.54 7.29
CA THR A 127 -41.77 33.32 5.84
C THR A 127 -41.10 34.48 5.09
N ALA A 128 -40.45 34.17 3.96
CA ALA A 128 -40.45 34.96 2.70
C ALA A 128 -39.73 34.10 1.62
N GLU A 129 -40.46 33.42 0.72
CA GLU A 129 -40.93 33.86 -0.62
C GLU A 129 -39.84 34.10 -1.69
N ASN A 130 -39.79 33.13 -2.63
CA ASN A 130 -39.55 33.17 -4.09
C ASN A 130 -38.83 34.35 -4.77
N GLY A 131 -37.88 34.00 -5.66
CA GLY A 131 -37.46 34.86 -6.79
C GLY A 131 -36.36 34.23 -7.65
N SER A 132 -36.56 34.17 -8.97
CA SER A 132 -35.83 33.38 -9.96
C SER A 132 -34.51 33.98 -10.49
N LEU A 133 -33.61 33.07 -10.89
CA LEU A 133 -32.69 33.05 -12.05
C LEU A 133 -32.28 34.38 -12.73
N VAL A 134 -31.00 34.74 -12.66
CA VAL A 134 -30.26 35.43 -13.75
C VAL A 134 -28.81 34.93 -13.77
N GLN A 135 -28.37 34.44 -14.93
CA GLN A 135 -26.97 34.22 -15.30
C GLN A 135 -26.26 35.56 -15.58
N THR A 136 -25.04 35.71 -15.08
CA THR A 136 -24.01 36.56 -15.71
C THR A 136 -22.64 35.87 -15.59
N GLN A 137 -21.94 35.82 -16.73
CA GLN A 137 -20.60 35.27 -16.94
C GLN A 137 -19.48 36.11 -16.31
N ASP A 138 -18.39 35.40 -16.02
CA ASP A 138 -16.98 35.78 -15.99
C ASP A 138 -16.50 36.97 -15.16
N LYS A 139 -15.76 36.63 -14.10
CA LYS A 139 -14.39 37.12 -13.92
C LYS A 139 -13.50 36.01 -13.34
N ASP A 140 -12.45 35.68 -14.08
CA ASP A 140 -11.29 34.93 -13.63
C ASP A 140 -10.76 35.49 -12.31
N VAL A 141 -10.77 34.65 -11.28
CA VAL A 141 -9.93 34.81 -10.10
C VAL A 141 -8.97 33.63 -10.10
N ILE A 142 -7.77 33.89 -10.63
CA ILE A 142 -6.60 33.10 -10.33
C ILE A 142 -6.37 33.22 -8.82
N SER A 143 -6.76 32.20 -8.06
CA SER A 143 -6.41 32.09 -6.65
C SER A 143 -4.98 31.56 -6.53
N GLU A 144 -4.04 32.50 -6.57
CA GLU A 144 -2.69 32.25 -6.04
C GLU A 144 -2.79 31.87 -4.55
N GLY A 145 -2.32 30.65 -4.25
CA GLY A 145 -1.57 30.31 -3.03
C GLY A 145 -2.19 30.65 -1.67
N LEU A 146 -3.02 29.76 -1.14
CA LEU A 146 -3.14 29.64 0.31
C LEU A 146 -1.85 29.02 0.87
N GLY A 147 -1.13 29.77 1.71
CA GLY A 147 -0.13 29.22 2.61
C GLY A 147 -0.80 28.22 3.55
N SER A 148 -0.82 26.96 3.16
CA SER A 148 -1.36 25.86 3.96
C SER A 148 -0.40 25.62 5.13
N VAL A 149 -0.90 25.80 6.35
CA VAL A 149 -0.25 25.27 7.55
C VAL A 149 -0.03 23.78 7.32
N VAL A 150 1.24 23.36 7.34
CA VAL A 150 1.60 21.95 7.19
C VAL A 150 1.28 21.27 8.52
N ILE A 151 0.23 20.47 8.53
CA ILE A 151 -0.12 19.63 9.68
C ILE A 151 0.76 18.37 9.61
N TYR A 152 1.53 18.14 10.66
CA TYR A 152 2.41 16.97 10.78
C TYR A 152 1.74 15.88 11.61
N ASP A 153 2.09 14.63 11.32
CA ASP A 153 1.65 13.43 12.04
C ASP A 153 0.12 13.29 12.16
N GLU A 154 -0.62 13.90 11.26
CA GLU A 154 -2.07 13.72 11.14
C GLU A 154 -2.43 13.28 9.73
N TRP A 155 -3.38 12.35 9.66
CA TRP A 155 -3.94 11.92 8.39
C TRP A 155 -4.99 12.91 7.90
N ILE A 156 -4.81 13.40 6.67
CA ILE A 156 -5.76 14.28 6.00
C ILE A 156 -6.15 13.68 4.65
N SER A 157 -7.40 13.88 4.25
CA SER A 157 -7.85 13.47 2.91
C SER A 157 -7.72 14.67 1.96
N PRO A 158 -6.84 14.60 0.94
CA PRO A 158 -6.74 15.68 -0.03
C PRO A 158 -7.98 15.72 -0.94
N PRO A 159 -8.29 16.87 -1.57
CA PRO A 159 -9.39 16.97 -2.52
C PRO A 159 -9.06 16.17 -3.78
N ILE A 160 -9.67 14.99 -3.89
CA ILE A 160 -9.47 14.08 -5.02
C ILE A 160 -10.44 14.42 -6.16
N THR A 161 -9.93 14.44 -7.39
CA THR A 161 -10.74 14.63 -8.60
C THR A 161 -10.48 13.54 -9.63
N GLY A 162 -11.26 13.52 -10.73
CA GLY A 162 -11.06 12.61 -11.86
C GLY A 162 -11.79 11.27 -11.76
N GLN A 163 -11.30 10.27 -12.50
CA GLN A 163 -11.91 8.94 -12.59
C GLN A 163 -11.47 8.05 -11.43
N ASN A 164 -12.17 8.17 -10.31
CA ASN A 164 -11.87 7.42 -9.10
C ASN A 164 -11.90 5.90 -9.34
N PRO A 165 -10.85 5.17 -8.89
CA PRO A 165 -10.87 3.72 -8.93
C PRO A 165 -11.97 3.19 -8.01
N LYS A 166 -12.55 2.05 -8.40
CA LYS A 166 -13.47 1.31 -7.52
C LYS A 166 -12.80 1.01 -6.17
N ALA A 167 -13.56 1.11 -5.08
CA ALA A 167 -13.11 0.70 -3.76
C ALA A 167 -12.58 -0.74 -3.76
N ARG A 168 -11.43 -0.97 -3.13
CA ARG A 168 -10.68 -2.23 -3.27
C ARG A 168 -9.70 -2.43 -2.11
N TYR A 169 -9.26 -3.66 -1.95
CA TYR A 169 -8.15 -4.04 -1.06
C TYR A 169 -7.27 -5.08 -1.75
N GLN A 170 -6.06 -5.29 -1.22
CA GLN A 170 -5.05 -6.19 -1.76
C GLN A 170 -4.69 -5.89 -3.23
N HIS A 171 -4.74 -4.62 -3.64
CA HIS A 171 -4.19 -4.16 -4.93
C HIS A 171 -2.69 -3.92 -4.80
N GLY A 172 -1.98 -4.01 -5.92
CA GLY A 172 -0.60 -3.55 -5.99
C GLY A 172 -0.56 -2.04 -6.15
N ALA A 173 0.38 -1.38 -5.48
CA ALA A 173 0.62 0.06 -5.62
C ALA A 173 2.11 0.36 -5.74
N ALA A 174 2.47 1.29 -6.63
CA ALA A 174 3.85 1.73 -6.84
C ALA A 174 3.87 3.22 -7.20
N VAL A 175 4.92 3.91 -6.78
CA VAL A 175 5.15 5.31 -7.16
C VAL A 175 6.25 5.38 -8.20
N LEU A 176 5.98 6.10 -9.29
CA LEU A 176 6.98 6.42 -10.31
C LEU A 176 6.73 7.85 -10.81
N GLN A 177 7.77 8.68 -10.85
CA GLN A 177 7.70 10.06 -11.37
C GLN A 177 6.56 10.89 -10.75
N GLU A 178 6.46 10.92 -9.41
CA GLU A 178 5.43 11.65 -8.64
C GLU A 178 3.98 11.23 -8.94
N LYS A 179 3.80 10.01 -9.47
CA LYS A 179 2.50 9.41 -9.73
C LYS A 179 2.39 8.08 -9.02
N MET A 180 1.28 7.86 -8.35
CA MET A 180 0.94 6.57 -7.77
C MET A 180 0.14 5.76 -8.77
N TYR A 181 0.65 4.59 -9.14
CA TYR A 181 -0.06 3.62 -9.94
C TYR A 181 -0.65 2.56 -9.02
N ILE A 182 -1.91 2.18 -9.27
CA ILE A 182 -2.55 1.03 -8.62
C ILE A 182 -3.04 0.05 -9.68
N TYR A 183 -2.85 -1.24 -9.42
CA TYR A 183 -3.28 -2.31 -10.29
C TYR A 183 -3.99 -3.41 -9.52
N GLY A 184 -5.08 -3.91 -10.10
CA GLY A 184 -5.84 -5.04 -9.56
C GLY A 184 -6.47 -4.79 -8.19
N GLY A 185 -6.49 -5.82 -7.35
CA GLY A 185 -7.17 -5.83 -6.06
C GLY A 185 -8.49 -6.59 -6.10
N ASN A 186 -9.16 -6.68 -4.97
CA ASN A 186 -10.40 -7.43 -4.80
C ASN A 186 -11.55 -6.51 -4.39
N HIS A 187 -12.72 -6.74 -4.98
CA HIS A 187 -13.98 -6.11 -4.60
C HIS A 187 -15.12 -7.12 -4.72
N ASN A 188 -15.85 -7.38 -3.63
CA ASN A 188 -16.94 -8.36 -3.55
C ASN A 188 -16.54 -9.75 -4.06
N GLY A 189 -15.34 -10.22 -3.70
CA GLY A 189 -14.80 -11.51 -4.12
C GLY A 189 -14.36 -11.57 -5.59
N ARG A 190 -14.42 -10.45 -6.33
CA ARG A 190 -13.96 -10.37 -7.72
C ARG A 190 -12.63 -9.66 -7.79
N TYR A 191 -11.67 -10.29 -8.45
CA TYR A 191 -10.40 -9.64 -8.77
C TYR A 191 -10.61 -8.61 -9.86
N LEU A 192 -9.91 -7.50 -9.71
CA LEU A 192 -9.88 -6.37 -10.63
C LEU A 192 -8.63 -6.47 -11.51
N GLY A 193 -8.70 -5.87 -12.70
CA GLY A 193 -7.61 -5.89 -13.69
C GLY A 193 -7.40 -4.52 -14.34
N ASP A 194 -7.95 -3.47 -13.75
CA ASP A 194 -7.77 -2.09 -14.14
C ASP A 194 -6.49 -1.51 -13.55
N LEU A 195 -5.82 -0.66 -14.33
CA LEU A 195 -4.68 0.14 -13.92
C LEU A 195 -5.13 1.60 -13.81
N HIS A 196 -4.91 2.20 -12.65
CA HIS A 196 -5.22 3.60 -12.39
C HIS A 196 -3.95 4.34 -11.97
N VAL A 197 -3.93 5.65 -12.22
CA VAL A 197 -2.84 6.54 -11.83
C VAL A 197 -3.40 7.76 -11.10
N LEU A 198 -2.83 8.07 -9.94
CA LEU A 198 -3.06 9.29 -9.19
C LEU A 198 -1.85 10.20 -9.36
N ASP A 199 -2.10 11.39 -9.88
CA ASP A 199 -1.09 12.44 -10.00
C ASP A 199 -1.01 13.25 -8.70
N PHE A 200 0.14 13.26 -8.02
CA PHE A 200 0.29 13.93 -6.73
C PHE A 200 0.32 15.46 -6.81
N ARG A 201 0.58 16.04 -8.00
CA ARG A 201 0.56 17.50 -8.16
C ARG A 201 -0.86 18.03 -8.24
N SER A 202 -1.73 17.29 -8.90
CA SER A 202 -3.11 17.68 -9.18
C SER A 202 -4.15 16.94 -8.33
N TRP A 203 -3.75 15.93 -7.58
CA TRP A 203 -4.64 15.01 -6.85
C TRP A 203 -5.75 14.44 -7.72
N THR A 204 -5.42 14.12 -8.97
CA THR A 204 -6.38 13.65 -9.98
C THR A 204 -6.15 12.19 -10.33
N TRP A 205 -7.19 11.36 -10.20
CA TRP A 205 -7.19 9.99 -10.69
C TRP A 205 -7.51 9.93 -12.19
N SER A 206 -6.78 9.07 -12.89
CA SER A 206 -7.05 8.72 -14.29
C SER A 206 -6.96 7.21 -14.48
N LYS A 207 -7.82 6.66 -15.33
CA LYS A 207 -7.69 5.27 -15.77
C LYS A 207 -6.63 5.19 -16.86
N VAL A 208 -5.67 4.27 -16.70
CA VAL A 208 -4.64 4.02 -17.71
C VAL A 208 -5.20 3.03 -18.73
N GLY A 209 -5.41 3.50 -19.96
CA GLY A 209 -5.85 2.64 -21.07
C GLY A 209 -4.72 1.75 -21.56
N THR A 210 -5.02 0.47 -21.80
CA THR A 210 -4.11 -0.44 -22.51
C THR A 210 -4.31 -0.26 -24.01
N LYS A 211 -3.25 0.10 -24.75
CA LYS A 211 -3.34 0.10 -26.22
C LYS A 211 -3.40 -1.37 -26.67
N ALA A 212 -4.49 -1.76 -27.34
CA ALA A 212 -4.55 -3.04 -28.02
C ALA A 212 -3.55 -2.98 -29.17
N VAL A 213 -2.40 -3.62 -29.02
CA VAL A 213 -1.52 -3.84 -30.17
C VAL A 213 -2.27 -4.78 -31.12
N GLU A 214 -2.18 -4.50 -32.43
CA GLU A 214 -2.55 -5.42 -33.52
C GLU A 214 -1.61 -6.65 -33.54
N SER A 215 -1.47 -7.31 -32.40
CA SER A 215 -0.86 -8.63 -32.26
C SER A 215 -1.99 -9.67 -32.37
N PRO A 216 -1.75 -10.89 -32.87
CA PRO A 216 -2.81 -11.88 -33.11
C PRO A 216 -3.56 -12.33 -31.84
N SER A 217 -3.09 -11.92 -30.66
CA SER A 217 -3.83 -12.03 -29.40
C SER A 217 -3.47 -10.84 -28.49
N PRO A 218 -4.38 -9.89 -28.22
CA PRO A 218 -4.16 -8.97 -27.11
C PRO A 218 -4.10 -9.82 -25.83
N LEU A 219 -2.96 -9.81 -25.14
CA LEU A 219 -2.80 -10.46 -23.84
C LEU A 219 -3.80 -9.84 -22.86
N ASN A 220 -4.96 -10.47 -22.70
CA ASN A 220 -5.94 -10.12 -21.69
C ASN A 220 -5.39 -10.61 -20.35
N ILE A 221 -4.69 -9.75 -19.62
CA ILE A 221 -4.11 -10.13 -18.34
C ILE A 221 -5.22 -10.44 -17.35
N ALA A 222 -5.15 -11.66 -16.79
CA ALA A 222 -6.07 -12.10 -15.76
C ALA A 222 -6.07 -11.10 -14.58
N PRO A 223 -7.26 -10.63 -14.16
CA PRO A 223 -7.44 -9.89 -12.91
C PRO A 223 -6.78 -10.60 -11.73
N CYS A 224 -6.17 -9.85 -10.82
CA CYS A 224 -5.42 -10.41 -9.69
C CYS A 224 -5.53 -9.55 -8.43
N ALA A 225 -5.25 -10.16 -7.27
CA ALA A 225 -5.21 -9.52 -5.96
C ALA A 225 -4.13 -10.16 -5.09
N GLY A 226 -3.62 -9.44 -4.09
CA GLY A 226 -2.55 -9.89 -3.21
C GLY A 226 -1.16 -9.91 -3.85
N HIS A 227 -1.02 -9.31 -5.03
CA HIS A 227 0.25 -9.17 -5.76
C HIS A 227 0.99 -7.91 -5.31
N SER A 228 2.29 -7.84 -5.59
CA SER A 228 3.09 -6.64 -5.40
C SER A 228 3.31 -5.94 -6.74
N LEU A 229 3.29 -4.60 -6.71
CA LEU A 229 3.60 -3.77 -7.86
C LEU A 229 4.95 -3.09 -7.60
N ILE A 230 5.96 -3.38 -8.41
CA ILE A 230 7.33 -2.92 -8.21
C ILE A 230 7.75 -2.02 -9.39
N PRO A 231 8.23 -0.78 -9.13
CA PRO A 231 8.80 0.05 -10.18
C PRO A 231 10.14 -0.55 -10.66
N TRP A 232 10.29 -0.70 -11.98
CA TRP A 232 11.51 -1.22 -12.61
C TRP A 232 11.82 -0.42 -13.88
N GLY A 233 12.70 0.57 -13.76
CA GLY A 233 12.95 1.55 -14.82
C GLY A 233 11.66 2.29 -15.19
N ASN A 234 11.26 2.22 -16.47
CA ASN A 234 9.99 2.78 -16.98
C ASN A 234 8.83 1.75 -17.01
N LYS A 235 8.97 0.63 -16.31
CA LYS A 235 7.97 -0.44 -16.26
C LYS A 235 7.47 -0.62 -14.83
N LEU A 236 6.26 -1.18 -14.72
CA LEU A 236 5.70 -1.66 -13.46
C LEU A 236 5.62 -3.18 -13.51
N LEU A 237 6.29 -3.85 -12.57
CA LEU A 237 6.25 -5.30 -12.43
C LEU A 237 5.10 -5.68 -11.48
N SER A 238 4.13 -6.43 -11.96
CA SER A 238 3.12 -7.12 -11.15
C SER A 238 3.59 -8.56 -10.93
N ILE A 239 3.82 -8.91 -9.66
CA ILE A 239 4.40 -10.20 -9.28
C ILE A 239 3.68 -10.78 -8.06
N ALA A 240 3.59 -12.11 -8.03
CA ALA A 240 2.89 -12.89 -7.00
C ALA A 240 1.38 -12.58 -6.91
N GLY A 241 0.74 -12.93 -5.79
CA GLY A 241 -0.69 -12.77 -5.56
C GLY A 241 -1.53 -13.99 -5.94
N HIS A 242 -2.81 -13.93 -5.57
CA HIS A 242 -3.77 -14.98 -5.83
C HIS A 242 -4.10 -15.05 -7.33
N MET A 243 -3.70 -16.15 -7.94
CA MET A 243 -4.12 -16.56 -9.26
C MET A 243 -5.42 -17.37 -9.15
N LYS A 244 -6.23 -17.40 -10.22
CA LYS A 244 -7.46 -18.23 -10.25
C LYS A 244 -7.14 -19.72 -10.15
N ASP A 245 -5.98 -20.13 -10.65
CA ASP A 245 -5.46 -21.48 -10.52
C ASP A 245 -4.32 -21.50 -9.49
N PRO A 246 -4.52 -22.14 -8.31
CA PRO A 246 -3.51 -22.23 -7.27
C PRO A 246 -2.38 -23.22 -7.58
N SER A 247 -2.49 -24.01 -8.66
CA SER A 247 -1.44 -24.93 -9.11
C SER A 247 -0.35 -24.25 -9.97
N GLU A 248 -0.54 -22.98 -10.34
CA GLU A 248 0.42 -22.21 -11.11
C GLU A 248 1.59 -21.72 -10.24
N THR A 249 2.74 -21.45 -10.88
CA THR A 249 3.89 -20.79 -10.27
C THR A 249 3.73 -19.27 -10.33
N ILE A 250 4.49 -18.53 -9.53
CA ILE A 250 4.51 -17.06 -9.60
C ILE A 250 4.93 -16.62 -11.01
N GLN A 251 4.09 -15.80 -11.63
CA GLN A 251 4.37 -15.17 -12.91
C GLN A 251 4.79 -13.72 -12.71
N VAL A 252 5.63 -13.21 -13.62
CA VAL A 252 6.08 -11.82 -13.63
C VAL A 252 5.49 -11.11 -14.83
N LYS A 253 4.65 -10.11 -14.58
CA LYS A 253 3.97 -9.32 -15.61
C LYS A 253 4.54 -7.91 -15.60
N ALA A 254 4.85 -7.36 -16.75
CA ALA A 254 5.40 -6.01 -16.87
C ALA A 254 4.47 -5.10 -17.67
N PHE A 255 4.08 -3.97 -17.09
CA PHE A 255 3.43 -2.88 -17.80
C PHE A 255 4.47 -1.86 -18.21
N ASP A 256 4.57 -1.57 -19.51
CA ASP A 256 5.44 -0.53 -20.03
C ASP A 256 4.67 0.80 -20.11
N LEU A 257 5.16 1.83 -19.41
CA LEU A 257 4.51 3.14 -19.34
C LEU A 257 4.68 3.97 -20.61
N GLN A 258 5.71 3.71 -21.43
CA GLN A 258 5.92 4.39 -22.71
C GLN A 258 4.94 3.86 -23.77
N THR A 259 4.83 2.54 -23.88
CA THR A 259 3.97 1.92 -24.90
C THR A 259 2.52 1.78 -24.43
N GLY A 260 2.27 1.75 -23.12
CA GLY A 260 0.96 1.51 -22.52
C GLY A 260 0.50 0.06 -22.71
N THR A 261 1.44 -0.89 -22.69
CA THR A 261 1.18 -2.31 -22.99
C THR A 261 1.71 -3.20 -21.89
N TRP A 262 0.96 -4.27 -21.64
CA TRP A 262 1.41 -5.34 -20.78
C TRP A 262 2.17 -6.43 -21.56
N SER A 263 3.10 -7.09 -20.87
CA SER A 263 3.83 -8.24 -21.37
C SER A 263 4.08 -9.24 -20.24
N MET A 264 4.12 -10.53 -20.58
CA MET A 264 4.60 -11.57 -19.67
C MET A 264 6.12 -11.64 -19.80
N LEU A 265 6.85 -11.55 -18.70
CA LEU A 265 8.30 -11.74 -18.72
C LEU A 265 8.61 -13.23 -18.63
N ASN A 266 9.51 -13.68 -19.50
CA ASN A 266 10.05 -15.03 -19.40
C ASN A 266 10.98 -15.08 -18.20
N THR A 267 10.76 -16.03 -17.31
CA THR A 267 11.63 -16.30 -16.16
C THR A 267 12.12 -17.74 -16.22
N TYR A 268 13.26 -17.97 -15.60
CA TYR A 268 13.98 -19.24 -15.62
C TYR A 268 14.27 -19.73 -14.20
N GLY A 269 14.85 -20.91 -14.04
CA GLY A 269 15.16 -21.47 -12.72
C GLY A 269 13.94 -22.14 -12.07
N ARG A 270 13.81 -22.00 -10.75
CA ARG A 270 12.76 -22.66 -9.95
C ARG A 270 11.79 -21.62 -9.39
N PRO A 271 10.77 -21.21 -10.16
CA PRO A 271 9.81 -20.24 -9.66
C PRO A 271 9.00 -20.82 -8.49
N PRO A 272 8.73 -20.02 -7.46
CA PRO A 272 7.89 -20.43 -6.34
C PRO A 272 6.46 -20.72 -6.78
N VAL A 273 5.76 -21.56 -6.01
CA VAL A 273 4.31 -21.74 -6.15
C VAL A 273 3.55 -20.42 -5.98
N SER A 274 2.45 -20.26 -6.71
CA SER A 274 1.53 -19.13 -6.56
C SER A 274 1.05 -19.03 -5.11
N ARG A 275 1.04 -17.81 -4.60
CA ARG A 275 0.79 -17.50 -3.18
C ARG A 275 0.24 -16.08 -3.03
N GLY A 276 -0.52 -15.85 -1.96
CA GLY A 276 -0.99 -14.53 -1.55
C GLY A 276 -0.50 -14.16 -0.15
N GLY A 277 -0.46 -12.87 0.17
CA GLY A 277 0.01 -12.38 1.47
C GLY A 277 1.52 -12.55 1.70
N GLN A 278 2.29 -12.82 0.66
CA GLN A 278 3.75 -12.77 0.67
C GLN A 278 4.26 -11.32 0.66
N SER A 279 5.48 -11.11 1.15
CA SER A 279 6.21 -9.86 0.92
C SER A 279 7.11 -9.99 -0.30
N VAL A 280 7.21 -8.92 -1.10
CA VAL A 280 8.17 -8.81 -2.21
C VAL A 280 8.92 -7.49 -2.07
N ASN A 281 10.24 -7.54 -1.97
CA ASN A 281 11.09 -6.37 -1.76
C ASN A 281 12.20 -6.31 -2.78
N LEU A 282 12.46 -5.12 -3.34
CA LEU A 282 13.58 -4.88 -4.24
C LEU A 282 14.85 -4.56 -3.44
N VAL A 283 15.93 -5.29 -3.69
CA VAL A 283 17.27 -5.09 -3.12
C VAL A 283 18.24 -5.02 -4.30
N GLY A 284 18.78 -3.83 -4.60
CA GLY A 284 19.56 -3.62 -5.81
C GLY A 284 18.76 -3.99 -7.07
N THR A 285 19.21 -5.02 -7.79
CA THR A 285 18.56 -5.56 -8.99
C THR A 285 17.81 -6.87 -8.75
N THR A 286 17.55 -7.21 -7.48
CA THR A 286 17.01 -8.51 -7.08
C THR A 286 15.71 -8.34 -6.30
N LEU A 287 14.69 -9.15 -6.61
CA LEU A 287 13.48 -9.25 -5.80
C LEU A 287 13.63 -10.37 -4.78
N VAL A 288 13.39 -10.04 -3.51
CA VAL A 288 13.36 -11.00 -2.40
C VAL A 288 11.91 -11.24 -2.01
N ILE A 289 11.46 -12.50 -2.11
CA ILE A 289 10.10 -12.96 -1.83
C ILE A 289 10.16 -13.82 -0.57
N PHE A 290 9.30 -13.53 0.41
CA PHE A 290 9.24 -14.29 1.66
C PHE A 290 7.82 -14.65 2.07
N GLY A 291 7.63 -15.92 2.45
CA GLY A 291 6.42 -16.44 3.07
C GLY A 291 5.16 -16.37 2.19
N GLY A 292 4.02 -16.11 2.83
CA GLY A 292 2.70 -16.07 2.20
C GLY A 292 1.91 -17.36 2.40
N GLN A 293 0.77 -17.45 1.70
CA GLN A 293 -0.12 -18.60 1.72
C GLN A 293 -0.29 -19.15 0.31
N GLY A 294 0.13 -20.39 0.10
CA GLY A 294 -0.02 -21.13 -1.16
C GLY A 294 -1.35 -21.89 -1.26
N ALA A 295 -1.37 -22.89 -2.14
CA ALA A 295 -2.52 -23.78 -2.32
C ALA A 295 -2.92 -24.49 -1.00
N ASN A 296 -4.20 -24.87 -0.91
CA ASN A 296 -4.78 -25.55 0.26
C ASN A 296 -4.59 -24.80 1.59
N ARG A 297 -4.45 -23.47 1.53
CA ARG A 297 -4.18 -22.59 2.69
C ARG A 297 -2.85 -22.88 3.38
N THR A 298 -1.90 -23.51 2.70
CA THR A 298 -0.58 -23.81 3.28
C THR A 298 0.19 -22.52 3.50
N LEU A 299 0.50 -22.21 4.76
CA LEU A 299 1.35 -21.08 5.13
C LEU A 299 2.81 -21.43 4.89
N LEU A 300 3.59 -20.46 4.43
CA LEU A 300 4.97 -20.63 4.00
C LEU A 300 5.91 -19.70 4.78
N ASN A 301 7.18 -20.10 4.90
CA ASN A 301 8.30 -19.30 5.43
C ASN A 301 9.57 -19.50 4.58
N ASP A 302 9.39 -19.90 3.33
CA ASP A 302 10.43 -20.03 2.32
C ASP A 302 10.91 -18.65 1.84
N LEU A 303 12.16 -18.62 1.34
CA LEU A 303 12.79 -17.44 0.76
C LEU A 303 13.13 -17.72 -0.70
N TYR A 304 12.65 -16.87 -1.59
CA TYR A 304 12.98 -16.91 -3.01
C TYR A 304 13.60 -15.60 -3.45
N ILE A 305 14.53 -15.72 -4.39
CA ILE A 305 15.17 -14.60 -5.06
C ILE A 305 14.84 -14.67 -6.55
N LEU A 306 14.45 -13.53 -7.12
CA LEU A 306 14.41 -13.33 -8.56
C LEU A 306 15.43 -12.25 -8.93
N ASP A 307 16.46 -12.64 -9.67
CA ASP A 307 17.39 -11.69 -10.29
C ASP A 307 16.72 -11.03 -11.50
N LEU A 308 16.58 -9.70 -11.51
CA LEU A 308 15.93 -8.96 -12.60
C LEU A 308 16.86 -8.72 -13.81
N GLU A 309 18.16 -8.93 -13.69
CA GLU A 309 19.08 -8.86 -14.83
C GLU A 309 19.00 -10.14 -15.67
N THR A 310 18.98 -11.29 -15.02
CA THR A 310 18.99 -12.62 -15.65
C THR A 310 17.60 -13.25 -15.77
N MET A 311 16.60 -12.73 -15.03
CA MET A 311 15.25 -13.28 -14.89
C MET A 311 15.25 -14.72 -14.34
N THR A 312 16.21 -15.07 -13.48
CA THR A 312 16.33 -16.40 -12.87
C THR A 312 15.81 -16.42 -11.43
N TRP A 313 15.03 -17.47 -11.13
CA TRP A 313 14.54 -17.77 -9.80
C TRP A 313 15.43 -18.77 -9.07
N ASP A 314 15.75 -18.44 -7.83
CA ASP A 314 16.47 -19.29 -6.91
C ASP A 314 15.73 -19.40 -5.57
N GLU A 315 15.64 -20.63 -5.06
CA GLU A 315 15.19 -20.90 -3.69
C GLU A 315 16.41 -20.87 -2.77
N ILE A 316 16.32 -20.10 -1.69
CA ILE A 316 17.46 -19.84 -0.81
C ILE A 316 17.21 -20.49 0.54
N ASP A 317 18.11 -21.39 0.92
CA ASP A 317 18.19 -21.92 2.27
C ASP A 317 18.83 -20.90 3.20
N VAL A 318 18.18 -20.65 4.33
CA VAL A 318 18.57 -19.59 5.28
C VAL A 318 18.79 -20.18 6.67
N ALA A 319 19.89 -19.80 7.31
CA ALA A 319 20.20 -20.24 8.68
C ALA A 319 19.53 -19.34 9.74
N GLY A 320 19.69 -19.71 11.01
CA GLY A 320 19.28 -18.89 12.15
C GLY A 320 17.83 -19.06 12.59
N VAL A 321 17.28 -18.05 13.26
CA VAL A 321 15.94 -18.08 13.87
C VAL A 321 14.90 -17.52 12.90
N ALA A 322 14.51 -18.35 11.94
CA ALA A 322 13.53 -17.98 10.92
C ALA A 322 12.15 -17.64 11.51
N PRO A 323 11.39 -16.74 10.87
CA PRO A 323 9.98 -16.54 11.19
C PRO A 323 9.19 -17.83 10.97
N SER A 324 8.20 -18.08 11.82
CA SER A 324 7.20 -19.13 11.58
C SER A 324 6.45 -18.89 10.25
N PRO A 325 5.94 -19.95 9.59
CA PRO A 325 5.07 -19.81 8.42
C PRO A 325 3.94 -18.81 8.64
N ARG A 326 3.79 -17.85 7.72
CA ARG A 326 2.91 -16.70 7.89
C ARG A 326 2.49 -16.08 6.56
N SER A 327 1.33 -15.42 6.57
CA SER A 327 0.87 -14.56 5.49
C SER A 327 0.49 -13.17 6.01
N ASP A 328 0.36 -12.23 5.08
CA ASP A 328 -0.11 -10.86 5.30
C ASP A 328 0.76 -10.10 6.31
N HIS A 329 2.06 -10.45 6.36
CA HIS A 329 3.09 -9.67 7.04
C HIS A 329 3.57 -8.52 6.16
N ALA A 330 4.22 -7.54 6.78
CA ALA A 330 4.95 -6.51 6.06
C ALA A 330 6.46 -6.79 6.15
N ALA A 331 7.19 -6.34 5.13
CA ALA A 331 8.64 -6.37 5.14
C ALA A 331 9.21 -5.05 4.62
N ALA A 332 10.45 -4.77 5.00
CA ALA A 332 11.20 -3.61 4.55
C ALA A 332 12.68 -3.96 4.42
N VAL A 333 13.36 -3.26 3.52
CA VAL A 333 14.80 -3.39 3.31
C VAL A 333 15.50 -2.20 3.95
N HIS A 334 16.51 -2.49 4.77
CA HIS A 334 17.36 -1.49 5.40
C HIS A 334 18.81 -1.64 4.91
N ALA A 335 19.40 -0.51 4.51
CA ALA A 335 20.79 -0.40 4.05
C ALA A 335 21.19 -1.43 2.97
N GLU A 336 20.25 -1.80 2.09
CA GLU A 336 20.43 -2.80 1.02
C GLU A 336 20.96 -4.17 1.50
N ARG A 337 20.88 -4.45 2.81
CA ARG A 337 21.46 -5.66 3.41
C ARG A 337 20.49 -6.39 4.31
N TYR A 338 19.65 -5.67 5.05
CA TYR A 338 18.79 -6.28 6.05
C TYR A 338 17.36 -6.30 5.57
N LEU A 339 16.77 -7.49 5.46
CA LEU A 339 15.35 -7.67 5.26
C LEU A 339 14.67 -7.82 6.62
N LEU A 340 13.85 -6.83 6.99
CA LEU A 340 13.04 -6.85 8.20
C LEU A 340 11.67 -7.41 7.87
N VAL A 341 11.15 -8.32 8.68
CA VAL A 341 9.79 -8.91 8.57
C VAL A 341 9.05 -8.67 9.88
N PHE A 342 7.87 -8.06 9.79
CA PHE A 342 7.06 -7.73 10.95
C PHE A 342 5.60 -8.18 10.80
N GLY A 343 5.12 -8.84 11.85
CA GLY A 343 3.73 -9.24 12.01
C GLY A 343 3.31 -10.36 11.06
N GLY A 344 2.07 -10.28 10.57
CA GLY A 344 1.41 -11.31 9.78
C GLY A 344 0.61 -12.27 10.65
N SER A 345 0.09 -13.33 10.04
CA SER A 345 -0.73 -14.31 10.75
C SER A 345 -0.45 -15.74 10.34
N SER A 346 -0.69 -16.63 11.29
CA SER A 346 -0.98 -18.03 11.04
C SER A 346 -2.51 -18.24 11.09
N HIS A 347 -2.97 -19.48 10.91
CA HIS A 347 -4.40 -19.79 11.04
C HIS A 347 -4.99 -19.50 12.44
N ALA A 348 -4.15 -19.50 13.48
CA ALA A 348 -4.60 -19.38 14.87
C ALA A 348 -4.08 -18.13 15.58
N THR A 349 -3.07 -17.46 15.04
CA THR A 349 -2.33 -16.43 15.78
C THR A 349 -1.88 -15.31 14.86
N PHE A 350 -2.14 -14.08 15.27
CA PHE A 350 -1.54 -12.87 14.71
C PHE A 350 -0.22 -12.61 15.42
N PHE A 351 0.78 -12.20 14.66
CA PHE A 351 2.12 -11.96 15.18
C PHE A 351 2.38 -10.46 15.35
N ASN A 352 3.25 -10.12 16.30
CA ASN A 352 3.89 -8.80 16.46
C ASN A 352 5.40 -8.95 16.65
N ASP A 353 5.97 -10.08 16.24
CA ASP A 353 7.41 -10.25 16.25
C ASP A 353 8.07 -9.55 15.07
N LEU A 354 9.34 -9.15 15.30
CA LEU A 354 10.24 -8.62 14.29
C LEU A 354 11.35 -9.63 14.07
N HIS A 355 11.58 -9.99 12.82
CA HIS A 355 12.71 -10.80 12.39
C HIS A 355 13.56 -10.02 11.40
N VAL A 356 14.86 -10.27 11.40
CA VAL A 356 15.83 -9.61 10.52
C VAL A 356 16.68 -10.67 9.84
N LEU A 357 16.64 -10.69 8.52
CA LEU A 357 17.53 -11.48 7.69
C LEU A 357 18.68 -10.59 7.22
N ASP A 358 19.91 -10.98 7.53
CA ASP A 358 21.09 -10.42 6.88
C ASP A 358 21.26 -11.10 5.52
N LEU A 359 21.01 -10.37 4.43
CA LEU A 359 21.10 -10.87 3.06
C LEU A 359 22.54 -11.15 2.62
N GLN A 360 23.53 -10.68 3.37
CA GLN A 360 24.93 -10.99 3.09
C GLN A 360 25.34 -12.34 3.68
N THR A 361 24.91 -12.62 4.91
CA THR A 361 25.24 -13.90 5.58
C THR A 361 24.18 -14.97 5.38
N MET A 362 23.01 -14.61 4.87
CA MET A 362 21.81 -15.45 4.80
C MET A 362 21.46 -16.09 6.16
N GLU A 363 21.43 -15.25 7.19
CA GLU A 363 21.10 -15.67 8.56
C GLU A 363 19.97 -14.82 9.16
N TRP A 364 18.96 -15.51 9.68
CA TRP A 364 17.86 -14.91 10.43
C TRP A 364 18.23 -14.66 11.88
N SER A 365 17.82 -13.50 12.38
CA SER A 365 17.89 -13.12 13.78
C SER A 365 16.55 -12.56 14.27
N LYS A 366 16.39 -12.53 15.59
CA LYS A 366 15.23 -11.94 16.26
C LYS A 366 15.73 -10.86 17.23
N PRO A 367 15.87 -9.59 16.80
CA PRO A 367 16.42 -8.54 17.64
C PRO A 367 15.48 -8.20 18.80
N ALA A 368 16.06 -7.70 19.89
CA ALA A 368 15.29 -7.09 20.96
C ALA A 368 14.68 -5.78 20.45
N GLN A 369 13.39 -5.59 20.74
CA GLN A 369 12.64 -4.42 20.31
C GLN A 369 12.43 -3.48 21.52
N LEU A 370 12.52 -2.19 21.28
CA LEU A 370 12.36 -1.15 22.30
C LEU A 370 11.20 -0.21 21.95
N GLY A 371 10.81 0.64 22.90
CA GLY A 371 9.75 1.64 22.69
C GLY A 371 8.34 1.07 22.84
N GLU A 372 7.37 1.68 22.14
CA GLU A 372 5.97 1.28 22.22
C GLU A 372 5.70 0.10 21.27
N LEU A 373 5.78 -1.12 21.82
CA LEU A 373 5.65 -2.33 21.04
C LEU A 373 4.27 -2.42 20.35
N PRO A 374 4.24 -2.67 19.04
CA PRO A 374 3.00 -2.82 18.31
C PRO A 374 2.16 -4.00 18.78
N THR A 375 0.84 -3.85 18.65
CA THR A 375 -0.11 -4.95 18.78
C THR A 375 0.04 -5.94 17.61
N PRO A 376 -0.29 -7.23 17.82
CA PRO A 376 -0.40 -8.21 16.75
C PRO A 376 -1.26 -7.72 15.60
N ARG A 377 -0.77 -7.88 14.37
CA ARG A 377 -1.47 -7.44 13.18
C ARG A 377 -1.07 -8.19 11.93
N ALA A 378 -2.02 -8.36 11.03
CA ALA A 378 -1.82 -8.83 9.66
C ALA A 378 -2.59 -7.95 8.68
N GLY A 379 -2.19 -7.97 7.41
CA GLY A 379 -2.79 -7.17 6.34
C GLY A 379 -2.43 -5.68 6.41
N HIS A 380 -1.44 -5.30 7.21
CA HIS A 380 -0.90 -3.95 7.27
C HIS A 380 0.04 -3.68 6.10
N ALA A 381 0.17 -2.40 5.75
CA ALA A 381 1.14 -1.94 4.76
C ALA A 381 2.24 -1.15 5.44
N GLY A 382 3.45 -1.23 4.89
CA GLY A 382 4.59 -0.48 5.39
C GLY A 382 5.40 0.16 4.27
N VAL A 383 6.03 1.30 4.58
CA VAL A 383 6.91 2.01 3.65
C VAL A 383 8.04 2.71 4.39
N THR A 384 9.21 2.79 3.78
CA THR A 384 10.43 3.36 4.37
C THR A 384 10.66 4.80 3.93
N ILE A 385 11.01 5.68 4.87
CA ILE A 385 11.60 7.00 4.60
C ILE A 385 12.89 7.10 5.42
N GLY A 386 14.04 7.09 4.74
CA GLY A 386 15.35 7.04 5.40
C GLY A 386 15.49 5.83 6.33
N GLU A 387 15.80 6.09 7.59
CA GLU A 387 15.99 5.07 8.65
C GLU A 387 14.68 4.55 9.26
N ASN A 388 13.54 5.11 8.86
CA ASN A 388 12.26 4.90 9.51
C ASN A 388 11.34 4.06 8.63
N TRP A 389 10.78 2.99 9.19
CA TRP A 389 9.77 2.16 8.56
C TRP A 389 8.40 2.44 9.15
N PHE A 390 7.55 3.12 8.38
CA PHE A 390 6.18 3.46 8.76
C PHE A 390 5.24 2.32 8.41
N ILE A 391 4.32 2.00 9.31
CA ILE A 391 3.33 0.93 9.13
C ILE A 391 1.94 1.44 9.50
N ALA A 392 0.96 1.19 8.64
CA ALA A 392 -0.44 1.56 8.84
C ALA A 392 -1.39 0.41 8.51
N GLY A 393 -2.56 0.43 9.16
CA GLY A 393 -3.61 -0.57 8.99
C GLY A 393 -3.25 -1.96 9.50
N GLY A 394 -3.88 -2.94 8.86
CA GLY A 394 -3.96 -4.31 9.34
C GLY A 394 -4.85 -4.41 10.57
N GLY A 395 -4.75 -5.53 11.27
CA GLY A 395 -5.47 -5.75 12.51
C GLY A 395 -5.38 -7.18 12.99
N ASP A 396 -6.17 -7.47 14.00
CA ASP A 396 -6.50 -8.82 14.39
C ASP A 396 -7.96 -9.13 14.00
N ASN A 397 -8.38 -10.38 14.15
CA ASN A 397 -9.77 -10.79 13.91
C ASN A 397 -10.83 -10.05 14.79
N LYS A 398 -10.41 -9.16 15.70
CA LYS A 398 -11.29 -8.41 16.60
C LYS A 398 -11.40 -6.94 16.21
N SER A 399 -10.30 -6.34 15.77
CA SER A 399 -10.19 -4.90 15.52
C SER A 399 -9.10 -4.57 14.50
N GLY A 400 -9.43 -3.63 13.61
CA GLY A 400 -8.43 -2.96 12.78
C GLY A 400 -7.48 -2.14 13.63
N ALA A 401 -6.20 -2.15 13.26
CA ALA A 401 -5.18 -1.40 13.98
C ALA A 401 -5.29 0.10 13.67
N SER A 402 -5.68 0.87 14.68
CA SER A 402 -5.87 2.32 14.58
C SER A 402 -4.58 3.14 14.61
N LYS A 403 -3.49 2.57 15.12
CA LYS A 403 -2.21 3.26 15.27
C LYS A 403 -1.36 3.11 14.01
N THR A 404 -0.93 4.24 13.47
CA THR A 404 0.21 4.32 12.56
C THR A 404 1.48 4.33 13.40
N ILE A 405 2.33 3.34 13.17
CA ILE A 405 3.55 3.10 13.94
C ILE A 405 4.77 3.32 13.05
N VAL A 406 5.91 3.60 13.67
CA VAL A 406 7.20 3.73 12.99
C VAL A 406 8.27 2.95 13.75
N LEU A 407 9.08 2.19 13.02
CA LEU A 407 10.28 1.54 13.53
C LEU A 407 11.51 2.31 13.02
N ASN A 408 12.38 2.75 13.92
CA ASN A 408 13.73 3.11 13.52
C ASN A 408 14.52 1.80 13.27
N MET A 409 14.85 1.53 12.01
CA MET A 409 15.40 0.23 11.58
C MET A 409 16.83 -0.02 12.09
N SER A 410 17.59 1.05 12.34
CA SER A 410 18.94 0.97 12.91
C SER A 410 18.96 0.65 14.41
N SER A 411 18.01 1.18 15.19
CA SER A 411 17.98 1.05 16.65
C SER A 411 16.92 0.08 17.18
N PHE A 412 16.04 -0.41 16.32
CA PHE A 412 14.89 -1.26 16.65
C PHE A 412 13.94 -0.65 17.71
N VAL A 413 13.79 0.68 17.68
CA VAL A 413 12.87 1.42 18.56
C VAL A 413 11.57 1.69 17.82
N TRP A 414 10.46 1.25 18.40
CA TRP A 414 9.11 1.56 17.93
C TRP A 414 8.56 2.84 18.55
N SER A 415 7.82 3.60 17.76
CA SER A 415 7.07 4.77 18.20
C SER A 415 5.72 4.83 17.50
N VAL A 416 4.74 5.48 18.14
CA VAL A 416 3.45 5.79 17.51
C VAL A 416 3.56 7.16 16.86
N VAL A 417 3.25 7.22 15.57
CA VAL A 417 3.18 8.48 14.82
C VAL A 417 1.84 9.15 15.11
N THR A 418 0.76 8.40 14.93
CA THR A 418 -0.60 8.91 15.11
C THR A 418 -1.60 7.79 15.33
N SER A 419 -2.81 8.14 15.75
CA SER A 419 -3.92 7.22 15.93
C SER A 419 -5.17 7.79 15.31
N VAL A 420 -5.97 6.92 14.72
CA VAL A 420 -7.31 7.25 14.23
C VAL A 420 -8.40 6.64 15.10
N GLU A 421 -9.61 7.21 15.10
CA GLU A 421 -10.74 6.70 15.86
C GLU A 421 -11.86 6.19 14.95
N GLY A 422 -12.51 5.10 15.37
CA GLY A 422 -13.65 4.51 14.66
C GLY A 422 -13.28 3.60 13.48
N ILE A 423 -14.29 3.24 12.68
CA ILE A 423 -14.15 2.37 11.51
C ILE A 423 -13.76 3.24 10.30
N VAL A 424 -12.47 3.53 10.18
CA VAL A 424 -11.91 4.40 9.14
C VAL A 424 -10.98 3.61 8.19
N PRO A 425 -10.78 4.08 6.94
CA PRO A 425 -9.96 3.37 5.96
C PRO A 425 -8.55 3.01 6.43
N LEU A 426 -7.96 3.85 7.29
CA LEU A 426 -6.61 3.68 7.81
C LEU A 426 -6.46 2.52 8.79
N ALA A 427 -7.57 2.03 9.35
CA ALA A 427 -7.63 0.83 10.20
C ALA A 427 -8.16 -0.37 9.39
N SER A 428 -7.72 -0.51 8.14
CA SER A 428 -8.13 -1.57 7.23
C SER A 428 -7.01 -2.58 6.96
N GLU A 429 -7.39 -3.81 6.68
CA GLU A 429 -6.49 -4.80 6.07
C GLU A 429 -6.40 -4.60 4.55
N GLY A 430 -5.25 -4.95 3.97
CA GLY A 430 -5.02 -4.91 2.53
C GLY A 430 -5.06 -3.52 1.92
N LEU A 431 -4.87 -2.45 2.70
CA LEU A 431 -4.62 -1.12 2.15
C LEU A 431 -3.22 -1.06 1.52
N SER A 432 -2.98 -0.08 0.65
CA SER A 432 -1.63 0.25 0.19
C SER A 432 -1.11 1.50 0.89
N LEU A 433 0.19 1.52 1.20
CA LEU A 433 0.92 2.66 1.74
C LEU A 433 2.15 2.90 0.86
N VAL A 434 2.31 4.12 0.34
CA VAL A 434 3.43 4.51 -0.53
C VAL A 434 4.00 5.87 -0.10
N VAL A 435 5.22 6.17 -0.55
CA VAL A 435 5.84 7.50 -0.38
C VAL A 435 5.61 8.31 -1.64
N GLY A 436 5.00 9.48 -1.49
CA GLY A 436 4.94 10.53 -2.50
C GLY A 436 5.84 11.69 -2.12
N SER A 437 6.07 12.63 -3.05
CA SER A 437 6.74 13.90 -2.75
C SER A 437 5.80 15.05 -3.07
N LEU A 438 5.63 15.96 -2.12
CA LEU A 438 4.85 17.18 -2.29
C LEU A 438 5.71 18.38 -1.94
N LYS A 439 6.00 19.23 -2.93
CA LYS A 439 6.88 20.41 -2.78
C LYS A 439 8.29 20.08 -2.24
N GLY A 440 8.78 18.87 -2.51
CA GLY A 440 10.08 18.38 -2.04
C GLY A 440 10.03 17.58 -0.73
N ASP A 441 8.86 17.52 -0.07
CA ASP A 441 8.69 16.81 1.20
C ASP A 441 8.07 15.41 0.99
N ASP A 442 8.68 14.37 1.56
CA ASP A 442 8.22 12.97 1.45
C ASP A 442 6.94 12.67 2.24
N ILE A 443 5.78 12.65 1.60
CA ILE A 443 4.52 12.34 2.28
C ILE A 443 4.19 10.85 2.23
N LEU A 444 3.53 10.35 3.27
CA LEU A 444 2.88 9.05 3.21
C LEU A 444 1.54 9.21 2.49
N VAL A 445 1.23 8.28 1.59
CA VAL A 445 -0.06 8.23 0.88
C VAL A 445 -0.65 6.84 1.05
N SER A 446 -1.87 6.77 1.58
CA SER A 446 -2.62 5.54 1.74
C SER A 446 -3.81 5.48 0.79
N PHE A 447 -4.16 4.28 0.34
CA PHE A 447 -5.35 4.05 -0.49
C PHE A 447 -5.91 2.64 -0.28
N GLY A 448 -7.24 2.52 -0.37
CA GLY A 448 -7.93 1.24 -0.35
C GLY A 448 -8.04 0.62 1.03
N GLY A 449 -8.25 -0.69 1.06
CA GLY A 449 -8.38 -1.50 2.27
C GLY A 449 -9.81 -1.95 2.57
N TYR A 450 -9.93 -2.98 3.40
CA TYR A 450 -11.18 -3.52 3.90
C TYR A 450 -11.22 -3.51 5.44
N ASN A 451 -12.35 -3.06 6.00
CA ASN A 451 -12.61 -3.10 7.45
C ASN A 451 -14.09 -3.35 7.75
N GLY A 452 -14.71 -4.23 6.95
CA GLY A 452 -16.17 -4.42 6.88
C GLY A 452 -16.82 -3.66 5.71
N ARG A 453 -16.17 -2.59 5.23
CA ARG A 453 -16.47 -1.90 3.97
C ARG A 453 -15.21 -1.83 3.11
N TYR A 454 -15.39 -1.83 1.78
CA TYR A 454 -14.30 -1.55 0.85
C TYR A 454 -14.06 -0.05 0.81
N ASN A 455 -12.80 0.37 0.85
CA ASN A 455 -12.43 1.77 0.85
C ASN A 455 -11.83 2.20 -0.51
N SER A 456 -12.05 3.45 -0.89
CA SER A 456 -11.45 4.13 -2.06
C SER A 456 -10.92 5.52 -1.69
N GLU A 457 -10.86 5.82 -0.40
CA GLU A 457 -10.39 7.11 0.09
C GLU A 457 -8.86 7.17 -0.01
N VAL A 458 -8.34 8.33 -0.42
CA VAL A 458 -6.92 8.65 -0.38
C VAL A 458 -6.68 9.44 0.91
N ASN A 459 -5.70 9.03 1.70
CA ASN A 459 -5.26 9.79 2.87
C ASN A 459 -3.77 10.08 2.75
N ILE A 460 -3.35 11.23 3.26
CA ILE A 460 -1.96 11.64 3.30
C ILE A 460 -1.54 12.01 4.71
N LEU A 461 -0.28 11.73 5.04
CA LEU A 461 0.33 12.14 6.30
C LEU A 461 1.70 12.73 6.03
N ASN A 462 1.99 13.88 6.64
CA ASN A 462 3.32 14.46 6.63
C ASN A 462 4.06 14.06 7.92
N PRO A 463 5.05 13.15 7.87
CA PRO A 463 5.73 12.72 9.08
C PRO A 463 6.65 13.83 9.63
N SER A 464 6.55 14.15 10.92
CA SER A 464 7.38 15.18 11.58
C SER A 464 8.85 14.78 11.73
N CYS A 465 9.13 13.48 11.77
CA CYS A 465 10.47 12.92 11.94
C CYS A 465 11.40 13.11 10.72
N LYS A 466 11.00 13.96 9.76
CA LYS A 466 11.78 14.41 8.59
C LYS A 466 12.93 15.37 8.89
N LEU A 467 12.96 15.99 10.07
CA LEU A 467 13.83 17.16 10.34
C LEU A 467 15.33 16.87 10.49
N ASN A 468 15.88 15.88 9.80
CA ASN A 468 17.34 15.67 9.73
C ASN A 468 17.94 15.74 8.31
N LEU A 469 17.19 16.07 7.26
CA LEU A 469 17.77 16.22 5.91
C LEU A 469 17.10 17.35 5.10
N GLN A 470 17.92 18.37 4.76
CA GLN A 470 17.76 19.48 3.77
C GLN A 470 16.98 20.72 4.27
N SER A 471 17.47 21.97 4.18
CA SER A 471 18.28 22.67 3.16
C SER A 471 18.92 23.96 3.76
N ASN A 472 20.10 24.44 3.32
CA ASN A 472 20.27 25.16 2.05
C ASN A 472 21.74 25.28 1.63
N ILE A 473 22.08 24.71 0.47
CA ILE A 473 23.13 25.22 -0.40
C ILE A 473 22.42 26.08 -1.45
N LYS A 474 22.71 27.38 -1.47
CA LYS A 474 22.49 28.22 -2.64
C LYS A 474 23.85 28.54 -3.26
N GLU A 475 23.99 28.16 -4.52
CA GLU A 475 25.12 28.50 -5.37
C GLU A 475 25.25 30.02 -5.53
N ALA A 476 26.49 30.50 -5.48
CA ALA A 476 26.87 31.86 -5.77
C ALA A 476 27.11 32.06 -7.27
N PRO A 477 26.77 33.24 -7.83
CA PRO A 477 27.47 33.78 -8.97
C PRO A 477 28.37 34.94 -8.55
N SER A 478 29.64 34.85 -8.95
CA SER A 478 30.66 35.89 -8.89
C SER A 478 30.46 36.95 -9.99
N ALA A 479 30.44 38.24 -9.64
CA ALA A 479 31.22 39.29 -10.33
C ALA A 479 31.07 40.69 -9.66
N VAL A 480 32.23 41.31 -9.52
CA VAL A 480 32.65 42.63 -9.03
C VAL A 480 31.89 43.84 -9.64
N HIS A 481 31.51 44.84 -8.82
CA HIS A 481 31.87 46.27 -8.98
C HIS A 481 31.46 47.17 -7.79
N ASN A 482 32.33 48.16 -7.54
CA ASN A 482 32.39 49.11 -6.42
C ASN A 482 31.29 50.20 -6.39
N VAL A 483 31.15 50.85 -5.22
CA VAL A 483 31.13 52.33 -4.98
C VAL A 483 30.01 52.83 -4.02
N THR A 484 30.46 53.30 -2.84
CA THR A 484 30.01 54.33 -1.86
C THR A 484 28.56 54.49 -1.36
N ASN A 485 28.48 54.55 -0.02
CA ASN A 485 27.74 55.47 0.87
C ASN A 485 26.42 56.09 0.41
N THR A 486 25.36 55.87 1.20
CA THR A 486 24.64 56.97 1.89
C THR A 486 23.68 56.43 2.96
N THR A 487 23.88 56.88 4.19
CA THR A 487 22.90 56.99 5.26
C THR A 487 21.66 57.76 4.79
N ARG A 488 20.46 57.20 4.97
CA ARG A 488 19.25 57.98 5.26
C ARG A 488 18.20 57.15 5.99
N ASP A 489 18.09 57.51 7.25
CA ASP A 489 16.95 57.43 8.15
C ASP A 489 15.63 57.83 7.45
N LEU A 490 14.58 57.01 7.55
CA LEU A 490 13.18 57.44 7.39
C LEU A 490 12.25 56.54 8.23
N ARG A 491 11.82 57.15 9.31
CA ARG A 491 10.78 56.80 10.27
C ARG A 491 9.39 57.07 9.68
N SER A 492 8.47 56.11 9.79
CA SER A 492 6.99 56.25 9.84
C SER A 492 6.39 54.85 9.78
N GLU A 493 5.32 54.44 10.45
CA GLU A 493 4.37 54.94 11.46
C GLU A 493 3.49 53.71 11.76
N PHE A 494 3.08 53.47 13.00
CA PHE A 494 1.79 52.83 13.26
C PHE A 494 1.23 53.33 14.59
N GLU A 495 0.08 54.00 14.46
CA GLU A 495 -0.70 54.65 15.50
C GLU A 495 -1.39 53.62 16.41
N ILE A 496 -1.36 53.85 17.73
CA ILE A 496 -2.25 53.20 18.68
C ILE A 496 -3.39 54.18 18.96
N GLY A 497 -4.55 53.90 18.38
CA GLY A 497 -5.78 54.66 18.62
C GLY A 497 -6.30 54.47 20.05
N GLN A 498 -6.38 55.58 20.80
CA GLN A 498 -7.07 55.65 22.08
C GLN A 498 -8.60 55.60 21.88
N GLY A 499 -9.25 54.57 22.43
CA GLY A 499 -10.70 54.50 22.56
C GLY A 499 -11.18 55.34 23.75
N LYS A 500 -11.92 56.43 23.46
CA LYS A 500 -12.70 57.23 24.41
C LYS A 500 -13.81 56.40 25.06
N ILE A 501 -13.81 56.29 26.39
CA ILE A 501 -14.96 55.84 27.18
C ILE A 501 -15.89 57.04 27.38
N ARG A 502 -17.17 56.89 27.01
CA ARG A 502 -18.23 57.89 27.25
C ARG A 502 -18.79 57.73 28.65
N GLU A 503 -18.82 58.85 29.35
CA GLU A 503 -19.43 59.10 30.66
C GLU A 503 -20.96 58.96 30.58
N ILE A 504 -21.55 58.08 31.41
CA ILE A 504 -22.99 58.06 31.68
C ILE A 504 -23.17 58.57 33.10
N VAL A 505 -23.85 59.73 33.18
CA VAL A 505 -24.28 60.39 34.40
C VAL A 505 -25.35 59.54 35.09
N MET A 506 -25.16 59.24 36.37
CA MET A 506 -26.24 58.82 37.27
C MET A 506 -26.23 59.73 38.50
N ASP A 507 -27.41 60.29 38.78
CA ASP A 507 -27.66 61.28 39.83
C ASP A 507 -27.40 60.75 41.25
N ASN A 508 -26.99 61.68 42.10
CA ASN A 508 -26.83 61.55 43.54
C ASN A 508 -28.10 61.03 44.25
N VAL A 509 -27.92 60.06 45.15
CA VAL A 509 -28.64 60.01 46.43
C VAL A 509 -27.63 59.71 47.55
N ASP A 510 -27.72 60.53 48.60
CA ASP A 510 -26.87 60.61 49.78
C ASP A 510 -26.44 59.29 50.42
N SER A 511 -25.16 59.20 50.84
CA SER A 511 -24.68 58.64 52.13
C SER A 511 -23.14 58.72 52.26
N LYS A 512 -22.62 59.42 53.28
CA LYS A 512 -21.22 59.34 53.77
C LYS A 512 -21.09 58.18 54.80
N PRO A 513 -19.87 57.77 55.26
CA PRO A 513 -18.56 57.67 54.60
C PRO A 513 -17.79 56.37 54.96
N THR A 514 -17.07 55.71 54.03
CA THR A 514 -15.95 54.80 54.38
C THR A 514 -15.00 54.61 53.19
N ILE A 515 -13.99 55.48 53.03
CA ILE A 515 -13.06 55.45 51.86
C ILE A 515 -11.61 55.07 52.24
N SER A 516 -11.32 54.78 53.52
CA SER A 516 -9.92 54.56 53.96
C SER A 516 -9.35 53.15 53.70
N GLU A 517 -10.17 52.11 53.60
CA GLU A 517 -9.67 50.71 53.47
C GLU A 517 -9.56 50.23 52.02
N CYS A 518 -10.43 50.71 51.12
CA CYS A 518 -10.51 50.25 49.73
C CYS A 518 -9.32 50.73 48.87
N GLU A 519 -8.83 51.96 49.10
CA GLU A 519 -7.66 52.50 48.39
C GLU A 519 -6.38 51.74 48.76
N LYS A 520 -6.22 51.39 50.04
CA LYS A 520 -5.07 50.61 50.53
C LYS A 520 -5.05 49.19 49.97
N THR A 521 -6.21 48.55 49.77
CA THR A 521 -6.29 47.23 49.14
C THR A 521 -5.94 47.28 47.66
N ASN A 522 -6.36 48.32 46.94
CA ASN A 522 -6.05 48.48 45.51
C ASN A 522 -4.56 48.77 45.28
N GLU A 523 -3.94 49.60 46.12
CA GLU A 523 -2.50 49.83 46.06
C GLU A 523 -1.70 48.55 46.32
N ARG A 524 -2.16 47.71 47.26
CA ARG A 524 -1.55 46.41 47.55
C ARG A 524 -1.61 45.46 46.36
N ILE A 525 -2.77 45.38 45.69
CA ILE A 525 -2.96 44.53 44.50
C ILE A 525 -2.06 45.01 43.35
N ILE A 526 -1.98 46.32 43.12
CA ILE A 526 -1.10 46.89 42.09
C ILE A 526 0.38 46.61 42.40
N ALA A 527 0.78 46.65 43.67
CA ALA A 527 2.13 46.29 44.07
C ALA A 527 2.44 44.81 43.81
N THR A 528 1.51 43.89 44.13
CA THR A 528 1.67 42.46 43.85
C THR A 528 1.77 42.18 42.35
N LEU A 529 0.88 42.77 41.55
CA LEU A 529 0.89 42.60 40.08
C LEU A 529 2.18 43.12 39.43
N LYS A 530 2.80 44.16 39.98
CA LYS A 530 4.10 44.66 39.50
C LYS A 530 5.23 43.67 39.78
N VAL A 531 5.21 43.01 40.93
CA VAL A 531 6.20 41.98 41.28
C VAL A 531 6.03 40.76 40.38
N GLU A 532 4.80 40.27 40.20
CA GLU A 532 4.51 39.14 39.30
C GLU A 532 4.90 39.46 37.85
N LYS A 533 4.63 40.67 37.37
CA LYS A 533 5.08 41.11 36.05
C LYS A 533 6.60 41.05 35.91
N GLN A 534 7.33 41.51 36.92
CA GLN A 534 8.80 41.52 36.88
C GLN A 534 9.37 40.10 36.92
N GLU A 535 8.74 39.18 37.66
CA GLU A 535 9.11 37.77 37.71
C GLU A 535 8.83 37.05 36.37
N LEU A 536 7.69 37.36 35.73
CA LEU A 536 7.37 36.85 34.39
C LEU A 536 8.31 37.39 33.31
N GLU A 537 8.69 38.67 33.38
CA GLU A 537 9.67 39.26 32.47
C GLU A 537 11.07 38.62 32.64
N SER A 538 11.46 38.32 33.87
CA SER A 538 12.69 37.57 34.16
C SER A 538 12.64 36.15 33.59
N SER A 539 11.55 35.43 33.84
CA SER A 539 11.34 34.06 33.33
C SER A 539 11.34 34.01 31.79
N LEU A 540 10.71 35.00 31.14
CA LEU A 540 10.73 35.13 29.68
C LEU A 540 12.14 35.39 29.13
N SER A 541 12.99 36.09 29.87
CA SER A 541 14.37 36.34 29.46
C SER A 541 15.24 35.08 29.56
N GLU A 542 15.02 34.25 30.57
CA GLU A 542 15.71 32.96 30.73
C GLU A 542 15.29 31.95 29.66
N GLU A 543 13.98 31.85 29.38
CA GLU A 543 13.43 31.03 28.28
C GLU A 543 14.01 31.43 26.91
N LYS A 544 14.14 32.73 26.65
CA LYS A 544 14.77 33.23 25.41
C LYS A 544 16.24 32.82 25.31
N LEU A 545 16.98 32.83 26.43
CA LEU A 545 18.37 32.41 26.45
C LEU A 545 18.50 30.90 26.23
N GLN A 546 17.65 30.10 26.87
CA GLN A 546 17.60 28.65 26.66
C GLN A 546 17.25 28.29 25.21
N SER A 547 16.26 28.97 24.62
CA SER A 547 15.89 28.80 23.22
C SER A 547 17.07 29.11 22.28
N LEU A 548 17.87 30.14 22.58
CA LEU A 548 19.04 30.49 21.79
C LEU A 548 20.15 29.43 21.91
N GLN A 549 20.37 28.89 23.11
CA GLN A 549 21.32 27.81 23.36
C GLN A 549 20.92 26.51 22.64
N LEU A 550 19.64 26.15 22.69
CA LEU A 550 19.08 25.00 21.96
C LEU A 550 19.26 25.15 20.45
N LYS A 551 19.03 26.35 19.90
CA LYS A 551 19.27 26.62 18.47
C LYS A 551 20.74 26.44 18.09
N GLN A 552 21.67 26.83 18.94
CA GLN A 552 23.10 26.63 18.70
C GLN A 552 23.49 25.15 18.74
N GLN A 553 22.96 24.38 19.71
CA GLN A 553 23.19 22.94 19.78
C GLN A 553 22.60 22.19 18.58
N LEU A 554 21.44 22.63 18.07
CA LEU A 554 20.82 22.09 16.86
C LEU A 554 21.75 22.29 15.65
N LEU A 555 22.28 23.50 15.47
CA LEU A 555 23.20 23.81 14.37
C LEU A 555 24.49 22.96 14.43
N GLU A 556 25.04 22.76 15.64
CA GLU A 556 26.21 21.90 15.84
C GLU A 556 25.90 20.41 15.58
N ALA A 557 24.69 19.96 15.86
CA ALA A 557 24.23 18.60 15.56
C ALA A 557 24.01 18.39 14.05
N GLU A 558 23.39 19.36 13.37
CA GLU A 558 23.20 19.36 11.90
C GLU A 558 24.55 19.28 11.17
N THR A 559 25.55 20.04 11.64
CA THR A 559 26.90 20.03 11.06
C THR A 559 27.57 18.66 11.21
N ARG A 560 27.48 18.04 12.40
CA ARG A 560 28.00 16.69 12.64
C ARG A 560 27.28 15.64 11.80
N ASN A 561 25.97 15.75 11.63
CA ASN A 561 25.19 14.85 10.77
C ASN A 561 25.63 14.97 9.30
N ALA A 562 25.90 16.18 8.80
CA ALA A 562 26.41 16.39 7.45
C ALA A 562 27.78 15.70 7.21
N GLU A 563 28.66 15.67 8.20
CA GLU A 563 29.93 14.92 8.13
C GLU A 563 29.72 13.40 8.12
N LEU A 564 28.76 12.89 8.91
CA LEU A 564 28.40 11.47 8.92
C LEU A 564 27.82 11.01 7.57
N TYR A 565 27.00 11.83 6.91
CA TYR A 565 26.47 11.52 5.57
C TYR A 565 27.58 11.40 4.52
N LYS A 566 28.62 12.23 4.60
CA LYS A 566 29.80 12.10 3.72
C LYS A 566 30.53 10.79 3.95
N LEU A 567 30.70 10.38 5.22
CA LEU A 567 31.33 9.10 5.55
C LEU A 567 30.48 7.89 5.11
N GLN A 568 29.15 7.98 5.18
CA GLN A 568 28.24 6.95 4.65
C GLN A 568 28.35 6.82 3.13
N SER A 569 28.46 7.95 2.41
CA SER A 569 28.71 7.94 0.96
C SER A 569 30.02 7.23 0.60
N VAL A 570 31.10 7.53 1.34
CA VAL A 570 32.40 6.85 1.17
C VAL A 570 32.31 5.36 1.50
N ARG A 571 31.54 4.99 2.53
CA ARG A 571 31.30 3.58 2.90
C ARG A 571 30.52 2.83 1.81
N GLY A 572 29.53 3.49 1.19
CA GLY A 572 28.80 2.95 0.04
C GLY A 572 29.71 2.72 -1.16
N GLN A 573 30.55 3.71 -1.51
CA GLN A 573 31.55 3.58 -2.58
C GLN A 573 32.55 2.45 -2.31
N LEU A 574 32.99 2.29 -1.06
CA LEU A 574 33.86 1.19 -0.65
C LEU A 574 33.16 -0.18 -0.83
N GLY A 575 31.87 -0.28 -0.49
CA GLY A 575 31.08 -1.48 -0.73
C GLY A 575 30.96 -1.84 -2.20
N THR A 576 30.71 -0.85 -3.07
CA THR A 576 30.67 -1.05 -4.53
C THR A 576 32.02 -1.55 -5.07
N GLU A 577 33.12 -0.95 -4.62
CA GLU A 577 34.46 -1.38 -5.05
C GLU A 577 34.87 -2.75 -4.48
N GLN A 578 34.41 -3.12 -3.28
CA GLN A 578 34.59 -4.47 -2.73
C GLN A 578 33.85 -5.52 -3.57
N SER A 579 32.60 -5.27 -3.95
CA SER A 579 31.84 -6.16 -4.83
C SER A 579 32.49 -6.27 -6.22
N ARG A 580 33.02 -5.17 -6.74
CA ARG A 580 33.78 -5.16 -8.00
C ARG A 580 35.06 -5.99 -7.91
N CYS A 581 35.83 -5.85 -6.83
CA CYS A 581 37.02 -6.66 -6.60
C CYS A 581 36.69 -8.14 -6.50
N PHE A 582 35.64 -8.51 -5.77
CA PHE A 582 35.19 -9.89 -5.65
C PHE A 582 34.82 -10.49 -7.01
N LYS A 583 34.07 -9.75 -7.85
CA LYS A 583 33.72 -10.20 -9.20
C LYS A 583 34.96 -10.45 -10.07
N LEU A 584 35.95 -9.55 -10.00
CA LEU A 584 37.23 -9.71 -10.70
C LEU A 584 38.02 -10.92 -10.18
N GLU A 585 37.98 -11.20 -8.89
CA GLU A 585 38.63 -12.40 -8.31
C GLU A 585 38.02 -13.70 -8.84
N VAL A 586 36.68 -13.75 -8.96
CA VAL A 586 35.97 -14.89 -9.55
C VAL A 586 36.35 -15.07 -11.03
N GLU A 587 36.33 -13.99 -11.82
CA GLU A 587 36.72 -14.04 -13.24
C GLU A 587 38.17 -14.51 -13.43
N VAL A 588 39.09 -14.06 -12.56
CA VAL A 588 40.49 -14.51 -12.57
C VAL A 588 40.59 -16.00 -12.21
N ALA A 589 39.79 -16.49 -11.27
CA ALA A 589 39.77 -17.91 -10.91
C ALA A 589 39.25 -18.78 -12.08
N GLU A 590 38.19 -18.35 -12.76
CA GLU A 590 37.67 -19.03 -13.94
C GLU A 590 38.69 -19.06 -15.10
N LEU A 591 39.37 -17.95 -15.36
CA LEU A 591 40.41 -17.87 -16.38
C LEU A 591 41.59 -18.80 -16.07
N ARG A 592 41.99 -18.91 -14.79
CA ARG A 592 43.02 -19.86 -14.36
C ARG A 592 42.59 -21.31 -14.58
N GLN A 593 41.33 -21.65 -14.27
CA GLN A 593 40.80 -22.98 -14.52
C GLN A 593 40.79 -23.31 -16.02
N LYS A 594 40.34 -22.37 -16.87
CA LYS A 594 40.37 -22.54 -18.33
C LYS A 594 41.78 -22.74 -18.86
N LEU A 595 42.75 -21.97 -18.37
CA LEU A 595 44.16 -22.14 -18.73
C LEU A 595 44.67 -23.54 -18.39
N GLN A 596 44.37 -24.04 -17.20
CA GLN A 596 44.76 -25.39 -16.77
C GLN A 596 44.15 -26.48 -17.68
N THR A 597 42.88 -26.32 -18.09
CA THR A 597 42.25 -27.26 -19.04
C THR A 597 42.89 -27.20 -20.43
N MET A 598 43.31 -26.02 -20.88
CA MET A 598 43.97 -25.85 -22.18
C MET A 598 45.33 -26.55 -22.20
N GLU A 599 46.13 -26.42 -21.13
CA GLU A 599 47.40 -27.14 -20.99
C GLU A 599 47.23 -28.67 -21.01
N THR A 600 46.13 -29.19 -20.44
CA THR A 600 45.85 -30.64 -20.49
C THR A 600 45.50 -31.10 -21.90
N LEU A 601 44.70 -30.32 -22.63
CA LEU A 601 44.32 -30.62 -24.02
C LEU A 601 45.53 -30.56 -24.96
N GLU A 602 46.46 -29.62 -24.75
CA GLU A 602 47.72 -29.57 -25.51
C GLU A 602 48.57 -30.83 -25.33
N LYS A 603 48.69 -31.33 -24.10
CA LYS A 603 49.42 -32.58 -23.83
C LYS A 603 48.75 -33.80 -24.48
N GLU A 604 47.42 -33.87 -24.45
CA GLU A 604 46.68 -34.93 -25.16
C GLU A 604 46.87 -34.85 -26.67
N LEU A 605 46.84 -33.64 -27.24
CA LEU A 605 47.08 -33.41 -28.66
C LEU A 605 48.49 -33.87 -29.07
N GLU A 606 49.52 -33.53 -28.30
CA GLU A 606 50.89 -34.00 -28.55
C GLU A 606 50.98 -35.54 -28.51
N LEU A 607 50.31 -36.17 -27.54
CA LEU A 607 50.29 -37.62 -27.42
C LEU A 607 49.64 -38.27 -28.65
N LEU A 608 48.49 -37.75 -29.08
CA LEU A 608 47.78 -38.23 -30.27
C LEU A 608 48.61 -38.03 -31.53
N GLN A 609 49.34 -36.91 -31.67
CA GLN A 609 50.25 -36.68 -32.79
C GLN A 609 51.40 -37.70 -32.81
N ARG A 610 52.00 -38.02 -31.66
CA ARG A 610 53.04 -39.06 -31.55
C ARG A 610 52.49 -40.44 -31.91
N GLN A 611 51.30 -40.79 -31.43
CA GLN A 611 50.65 -42.06 -31.77
C GLN A 611 50.34 -42.18 -33.26
N LYS A 612 49.85 -41.11 -33.87
CA LYS A 612 49.59 -41.04 -35.31
C LYS A 612 50.88 -41.26 -36.11
N ALA A 613 51.96 -40.55 -35.77
CA ALA A 613 53.25 -40.71 -36.45
C ALA A 613 53.82 -42.14 -36.30
N ALA A 614 53.69 -42.74 -35.11
CA ALA A 614 54.11 -44.12 -34.88
C ALA A 614 53.27 -45.13 -35.69
N SER A 615 51.96 -44.93 -35.79
CA SER A 615 51.05 -45.74 -36.60
C SER A 615 51.36 -45.65 -38.10
N GLU A 616 51.58 -44.44 -38.60
CA GLU A 616 51.97 -44.20 -40.00
C GLU A 616 53.32 -44.86 -40.33
N GLN A 617 54.30 -44.76 -39.43
CA GLN A 617 55.59 -45.44 -39.60
C GLN A 617 55.46 -46.97 -39.55
N ALA A 618 54.62 -47.51 -38.66
CA ALA A 618 54.35 -48.94 -38.59
C ALA A 618 53.66 -49.45 -39.86
N ALA A 619 52.71 -48.68 -40.41
CA ALA A 619 52.06 -48.99 -41.69
C ALA A 619 53.04 -48.96 -42.87
N LEU A 620 53.99 -48.02 -42.87
CA LEU A 620 55.04 -47.91 -43.89
C LEU A 620 56.01 -49.11 -43.84
N ASN A 621 56.43 -49.48 -42.62
CA ASN A 621 57.28 -50.65 -42.38
C ASN A 621 56.56 -51.96 -42.74
N ALA A 622 55.25 -52.07 -42.49
CA ALA A 622 54.44 -53.21 -42.90
C ALA A 622 54.32 -53.33 -44.43
N LYS A 623 54.15 -52.21 -45.14
CA LYS A 623 54.18 -52.16 -46.61
C LYS A 623 55.55 -52.56 -47.19
N GLN A 624 56.65 -52.14 -46.57
CA GLN A 624 57.99 -52.60 -46.96
C GLN A 624 58.20 -54.10 -46.72
N ARG A 625 57.67 -54.65 -45.61
CA ARG A 625 57.70 -56.10 -45.35
C ARG A 625 56.87 -56.90 -46.35
N GLN A 626 55.74 -56.38 -46.83
CA GLN A 626 54.97 -56.99 -47.92
C GLN A 626 55.67 -56.90 -49.27
N GLY A 627 56.47 -55.86 -49.53
CA GLY A 627 57.34 -55.77 -50.72
C GLY A 627 58.56 -56.69 -50.70
N ALA A 628 59.01 -57.13 -49.52
CA ALA A 628 60.16 -58.03 -49.35
C ALA A 628 59.75 -59.51 -49.13
N SER A 629 58.49 -59.81 -48.83
CA SER A 629 57.95 -61.17 -48.66
C SER A 629 57.29 -61.70 -49.93
N GLY A 630 57.87 -61.41 -51.08
CA GLY A 630 57.44 -61.91 -52.39
C GLY A 630 58.08 -63.26 -52.78
N VAL A 631 58.21 -64.22 -51.87
CA VAL A 631 58.56 -65.62 -52.16
C VAL A 631 57.95 -66.51 -51.07
N TRP A 632 57.46 -67.69 -51.45
CA TRP A 632 56.54 -68.64 -50.76
C TRP A 632 55.05 -68.30 -51.01
N GLY A 633 54.27 -69.01 -51.82
CA GLY A 633 54.44 -70.34 -52.40
C GLY A 633 53.39 -71.32 -51.87
N TRP A 634 52.13 -71.16 -52.29
CA TRP A 634 51.09 -72.18 -52.53
C TRP A 634 50.52 -73.08 -51.39
N LEU A 635 49.24 -73.46 -51.63
CA LEU A 635 48.41 -74.54 -51.03
C LEU A 635 47.68 -74.14 -49.73
N ALA A 636 46.36 -74.18 -49.57
CA ALA A 636 45.18 -74.68 -50.29
C ALA A 636 43.95 -73.94 -49.66
N GLY A 637 42.70 -73.87 -50.13
CA GLY A 637 41.92 -74.51 -51.17
C GLY A 637 40.45 -74.08 -50.89
N ASN A 638 39.77 -73.65 -51.95
CA ASN A 638 38.35 -73.28 -52.17
C ASN A 638 37.26 -73.23 -51.05
N PRO A 639 36.25 -72.34 -51.21
CA PRO A 639 35.02 -72.24 -50.40
C PRO A 639 33.97 -73.30 -50.87
N PRO A 640 32.86 -73.60 -50.13
CA PRO A 640 31.63 -72.76 -50.20
C PRO A 640 30.67 -72.82 -48.98
N GLU A 641 29.71 -71.86 -48.99
CA GLU A 641 28.28 -71.86 -48.57
C GLU A 641 27.77 -72.75 -47.41
N TYR A 642 26.97 -72.18 -46.49
CA TYR A 642 25.50 -72.41 -46.39
C TYR A 642 24.84 -71.80 -45.13
N THR A 643 23.72 -71.09 -45.37
CA THR A 643 22.45 -70.93 -44.61
C THR A 643 22.35 -70.36 -43.19
N ALA A 644 21.45 -69.37 -43.11
CA ALA A 644 20.70 -68.92 -41.95
C ALA A 644 19.71 -69.97 -41.43
N ILE A 645 19.43 -69.98 -40.12
CA ILE A 645 18.10 -70.26 -39.53
C ILE A 645 17.93 -69.43 -38.24
N ASP A 646 16.75 -68.82 -38.14
CA ASP A 646 16.10 -68.16 -37.00
C ASP A 646 16.06 -68.95 -35.68
N ASN A 647 15.90 -68.26 -34.55
CA ASN A 647 14.65 -68.25 -33.77
C ASN A 647 14.79 -67.59 -32.38
N HIS A 648 13.92 -66.59 -32.16
CA HIS A 648 13.03 -66.30 -31.02
C HIS A 648 13.54 -66.44 -29.56
N ALA A 649 13.20 -65.54 -28.62
CA ALA A 649 12.19 -64.49 -28.56
C ALA A 649 12.65 -63.35 -27.62
#